data_AF-A0A7X1D7S1-F1
#
_entry.id   AF-A0A7X1D7S1-F1
#
_cell.length_a   1.000
_cell.length_b   1.000
_cell.length_c   1.000
_cell.angle_alpha   90.00
_cell.angle_beta   90.00
_cell.angle_gamma   90.00
#
_symmetry.space_group_name_H-M   'P 1'
#
loop_
_entity.id
_entity.type
_entity.pdbx_description
1 polymer ?
#
loop_
_entity_poly.entity_id
_entity_poly.type
_entity_poly.pdbx_seq_one_letter_code
_entity_poly.pdbx_strand_id
1 'polypeptide(L)'
;MQNKQTPVNVLSTKKVKKALFATLATVTVLSQMLTVYPTTGAAAVGSEIGTTETPTQVGDFETLKRIIEQDNGITNIELTADITMTGPINVNLNKTELTINGNGHTFTESKLDLLAYTATVYVAPNSKMQTMNIKNMKIRGTHYYAPFQVHDYVKGVVQNFENIDYVGPQMVANTYGTANFTGTNTVDITQFEGLGTLYQMVRANKVNIAGNFTANHRTTALNTFQIYGADSYVKIQDGANVNIQTNGGRFIFSDATNTTDFTVGKNATFNLDTKAELFTTAMANVTFDTNSTTTINRKGVDADALMLVAQNFTVNSNASLVAKQDTGSTAHIIRTTVANATINFNGPRKLDLDANGTGANRVFSAYGKTTINFKDLAELGVFKATNKTETPDLSWDNVAFQVVQASGQAGIVQVGATSSTNDIQTKFVLADAKRITTTGNAADVAEKARQDAALKAVNELFNSDKPSTDVIKDTTNQAAIDAAKVLVDAVTDPTVKAALQKDLNRAQELLDAKNAAAAAEKAKQDAALKAVNELFNNNTPSTDAIKGTTDQAAINAAKALVDAVTDPTVKAALQKDLNRAQELLDAKNAAAATEKAKQDAALKAVNELFNNNTPATDAIKGTTDQAAINAAKALVDAVTDSTVKAALQKDLNRAQELLDAKNAAAAAEKAKQDAALKAVNELFNNNTPSTDAIKGTTDQASINAAKALVDAVTDPTVKAALQKDLNRAQELLDASNVLAKPQLNPMTEADTVFSGKLDIAKYNPGTIRIYINNTPATVVAVDASGNFSYNIGNRKAGDTISVDYKDRTGQYNAATKTSITVTPVSSNVTINKMTENDDTITGKTAPNAKVRYVVGGQPVNVGYADVNGNYTMYIGKQKVGTVVGVEVFDPATNKYKAAVTTTVLAVNVTIQAMTNATDTVSGTAPANAKLRFLIGGVAVNVGTADANGNYSKYVGTQIVGTEVAVEMLNPETGKYELAKKIQVTGAPKSTTYTVNALTTEDDTLKGTAPANAKLRFSINGNLISVITADASGNYSKYIGKQKAGVDVSVELLNENTNQYTAPQSVTVTTGTGNATLAPVINTITEGQGVVTGTVPTSISQVRVWVNDTAQTMVAVTNGNFTWTKANLKADDKVKVDYKDATGTWISAEKIVTN
;
A
#
# COMPACT_ATOMS: atom_id res chain seq x y z
N MET A 1 24.58 66.91 14.58
CA MET A 1 25.75 67.77 14.26
C MET A 1 26.47 67.11 13.08
N GLN A 2 26.81 67.84 12.02
CA GLN A 2 28.20 68.19 11.62
C GLN A 2 29.23 67.02 11.72
N ASN A 3 30.08 66.75 10.73
CA ASN A 3 30.30 67.45 9.44
C ASN A 3 31.03 66.58 8.38
N LYS A 4 30.71 66.83 7.11
CA LYS A 4 31.59 66.95 5.91
C LYS A 4 32.85 66.08 5.66
N GLN A 5 32.96 65.71 4.38
CA GLN A 5 34.15 65.76 3.48
C GLN A 5 35.18 64.61 3.42
N THR A 6 35.21 63.98 2.23
CA THR A 6 36.40 63.49 1.50
C THR A 6 37.43 64.61 1.22
N PRO A 7 38.74 64.31 1.20
CA PRO A 7 39.50 64.05 -0.07
C PRO A 7 40.57 62.92 0.06
N VAL A 8 40.83 62.01 -0.91
CA VAL A 8 41.49 62.13 -2.26
C VAL A 8 43.04 62.14 -2.24
N ASN A 9 43.67 61.42 -3.19
CA ASN A 9 45.08 61.46 -3.66
C ASN A 9 46.20 60.79 -2.80
N VAL A 10 47.35 60.30 -3.32
CA VAL A 10 47.85 60.17 -4.73
C VAL A 10 48.84 58.99 -4.94
N LEU A 11 49.15 58.67 -6.21
CA LEU A 11 50.05 57.60 -6.70
C LEU A 11 51.56 57.80 -6.38
N SER A 12 52.41 56.76 -6.63
CA SER A 12 53.35 56.80 -7.79
C SER A 12 54.33 55.60 -7.97
N THR A 13 54.26 54.95 -9.15
CA THR A 13 55.43 54.47 -9.98
C THR A 13 56.38 53.34 -9.49
N LYS A 14 57.14 52.57 -10.32
CA LYS A 14 57.34 52.46 -11.80
C LYS A 14 58.03 51.11 -12.19
N LYS A 15 57.52 50.41 -13.23
CA LYS A 15 58.24 49.54 -14.22
C LYS A 15 58.99 48.28 -13.66
N VAL A 16 59.26 47.19 -14.40
CA VAL A 16 59.68 46.98 -15.82
C VAL A 16 58.76 46.01 -16.61
N LYS A 17 58.94 45.89 -17.94
CA LYS A 17 58.06 45.23 -18.91
C LYS A 17 58.44 43.78 -19.29
N LYS A 18 57.43 42.92 -19.46
CA LYS A 18 57.05 42.21 -20.72
C LYS A 18 55.68 41.54 -20.45
N ALA A 19 54.53 42.14 -20.79
CA ALA A 19 53.94 42.33 -22.14
C ALA A 19 53.60 40.98 -22.81
N LEU A 20 52.37 40.72 -23.31
CA LEU A 20 51.24 41.59 -23.72
C LEU A 20 49.95 41.20 -22.93
N PHE A 21 49.05 42.06 -22.40
CA PHE A 21 48.28 43.20 -22.95
C PHE A 21 47.32 42.82 -24.10
N ALA A 22 46.06 43.28 -24.18
CA ALA A 22 45.20 44.07 -23.27
C ALA A 22 43.71 43.72 -23.53
N THR A 23 42.67 43.87 -22.69
CA THR A 23 42.37 44.55 -21.40
C THR A 23 41.98 46.05 -21.41
N LEU A 24 40.65 46.32 -21.32
CA LEU A 24 39.99 47.60 -20.94
C LEU A 24 40.15 48.76 -21.98
N ALA A 25 39.37 49.86 -22.00
CA ALA A 25 38.62 50.53 -20.91
C ALA A 25 37.43 51.43 -21.35
N THR A 26 36.51 51.70 -20.40
CA THR A 26 35.70 52.95 -20.17
C THR A 26 34.99 53.67 -21.33
N VAL A 27 33.64 53.73 -21.40
CA VAL A 27 32.69 54.52 -20.56
C VAL A 27 32.68 56.04 -20.81
N THR A 28 31.63 56.52 -21.49
CA THR A 28 30.81 57.71 -21.12
C THR A 28 29.37 57.49 -21.62
N VAL A 29 28.40 58.26 -21.11
CA VAL A 29 26.94 58.06 -21.27
C VAL A 29 26.36 58.76 -22.52
N LEU A 30 25.60 58.06 -23.37
CA LEU A 30 24.26 58.50 -23.83
C LEU A 30 23.47 57.38 -24.54
N SER A 31 22.15 57.56 -24.62
CA SER A 31 21.17 56.62 -25.19
C SER A 31 21.30 56.41 -26.71
N GLN A 32 21.36 55.15 -27.16
CA GLN A 32 20.60 54.62 -28.31
C GLN A 32 20.76 53.09 -28.47
N MET A 33 19.92 52.49 -29.34
CA MET A 33 19.81 51.04 -29.55
C MET A 33 21.02 50.45 -30.28
N LEU A 34 21.43 49.23 -29.92
CA LEU A 34 22.21 48.37 -30.80
C LEU A 34 21.93 46.88 -30.54
N THR A 35 21.19 46.25 -31.44
CA THR A 35 21.01 44.79 -31.49
C THR A 35 22.28 44.12 -32.02
N VAL A 36 22.78 43.11 -31.31
CA VAL A 36 23.92 42.30 -31.76
C VAL A 36 23.45 40.87 -31.99
N TYR A 37 23.62 40.38 -33.22
CA TYR A 37 23.30 39.00 -33.60
C TYR A 37 24.32 38.01 -32.98
N PRO A 38 23.89 36.91 -32.34
CA PRO A 38 24.80 35.84 -31.98
C PRO A 38 25.21 35.04 -33.22
N THR A 39 26.51 34.99 -33.51
CA THR A 39 27.08 34.16 -34.58
C THR A 39 28.06 33.13 -34.04
N THR A 40 27.54 32.01 -33.52
CA THR A 40 28.28 30.74 -33.44
C THR A 40 27.30 29.59 -33.62
N GLY A 41 27.36 28.90 -34.75
CA GLY A 41 26.55 27.71 -35.03
C GLY A 41 27.11 26.47 -34.31
N ALA A 42 27.05 26.46 -32.98
CA ALA A 42 27.06 25.20 -32.25
C ALA A 42 25.70 24.53 -32.48
N ALA A 43 25.68 23.22 -32.72
CA ALA A 43 24.42 22.49 -32.88
C ALA A 43 23.61 22.59 -31.58
N ALA A 44 22.39 23.11 -31.69
CA ALA A 44 21.42 23.07 -30.61
C ALA A 44 20.92 21.63 -30.44
N VAL A 45 21.73 20.80 -29.76
CA VAL A 45 21.19 19.73 -28.92
C VAL A 45 20.07 20.36 -28.10
N GLY A 46 18.89 19.74 -28.08
CA GLY A 46 17.73 20.26 -27.38
C GLY A 46 18.02 20.38 -25.89
N SER A 47 18.51 21.56 -25.46
CA SER A 47 18.63 21.89 -24.06
C SER A 47 17.22 22.01 -23.52
N GLU A 48 16.79 20.97 -22.81
CA GLU A 48 15.55 21.02 -22.04
C GLU A 48 15.56 22.31 -21.21
N ILE A 49 14.49 23.09 -21.30
CA ILE A 49 14.23 24.16 -20.33
C ILE A 49 13.80 23.44 -19.05
N GLY A 50 14.79 22.95 -18.34
CA GLY A 50 14.67 22.06 -17.19
C GLY A 50 14.10 22.80 -15.99
N THR A 51 12.78 22.86 -15.92
CA THR A 51 12.10 22.90 -14.63
C THR A 51 12.52 21.65 -13.87
N THR A 52 13.24 21.80 -12.76
CA THR A 52 13.73 20.67 -11.95
C THR A 52 12.61 19.98 -11.14
N GLU A 53 11.36 20.35 -11.39
CA GLU A 53 10.16 19.74 -10.84
C GLU A 53 9.60 18.71 -11.84
N THR A 54 9.42 17.47 -11.37
CA THR A 54 8.71 16.41 -12.10
C THR A 54 7.36 16.94 -12.61
N PRO A 55 7.02 16.79 -13.90
CA PRO A 55 5.78 17.35 -14.43
C PRO A 55 4.55 16.77 -13.73
N THR A 56 3.62 17.64 -13.36
CA THR A 56 2.35 17.23 -12.78
C THR A 56 1.49 16.60 -13.87
N GLN A 57 1.21 15.32 -13.71
CA GLN A 57 0.43 14.50 -14.66
C GLN A 57 -1.06 14.84 -14.56
N VAL A 58 -1.71 15.13 -15.70
CA VAL A 58 -3.10 15.61 -15.77
C VAL A 58 -3.88 14.90 -16.88
N GLY A 59 -4.93 14.18 -16.50
CA GLY A 59 -5.80 13.44 -17.42
C GLY A 59 -7.21 14.01 -17.58
N ASP A 60 -7.53 15.13 -16.93
CA ASP A 60 -8.87 15.72 -16.94
C ASP A 60 -8.85 17.26 -16.87
N PHE A 61 -9.92 17.89 -17.39
CA PHE A 61 -10.02 19.35 -17.46
C PHE A 61 -10.16 20.03 -16.09
N GLU A 62 -10.90 19.45 -15.15
CA GLU A 62 -11.14 20.10 -13.84
C GLU A 62 -9.85 20.13 -13.01
N THR A 63 -9.02 19.10 -13.09
CA THR A 63 -7.65 19.08 -12.57
C THR A 63 -6.77 20.11 -13.27
N LEU A 64 -6.80 20.20 -14.61
CA LEU A 64 -6.01 21.19 -15.36
C LEU A 64 -6.38 22.63 -14.96
N LYS A 65 -7.68 22.94 -14.94
CA LYS A 65 -8.26 24.20 -14.49
C LYS A 65 -7.82 24.53 -13.07
N ARG A 66 -8.06 23.62 -12.13
CA ARG A 66 -7.67 23.77 -10.72
C ARG A 66 -6.17 24.03 -10.54
N ILE A 67 -5.31 23.38 -11.31
CA ILE A 67 -3.85 23.58 -11.24
C ILE A 67 -3.46 24.97 -11.72
N ILE A 68 -4.05 25.45 -12.82
CA ILE A 68 -3.70 26.72 -13.46
C ILE A 68 -4.31 27.93 -12.72
N GLU A 69 -5.52 27.81 -12.17
CA GLU A 69 -6.21 28.90 -11.45
C GLU A 69 -5.72 29.10 -10.00
N GLN A 70 -5.10 28.10 -9.37
CA GLN A 70 -4.62 28.17 -7.99
C GLN A 70 -3.16 28.63 -7.86
N ASP A 71 -2.87 29.36 -6.77
CA ASP A 71 -1.50 29.74 -6.38
C ASP A 71 -0.86 28.61 -5.57
N ASN A 72 -0.48 27.56 -6.28
CA ASN A 72 -0.13 26.23 -5.74
C ASN A 72 1.33 25.81 -6.04
N GLY A 73 2.17 26.73 -6.49
CA GLY A 73 3.55 26.46 -6.91
C GLY A 73 3.71 25.76 -8.26
N ILE A 74 2.78 24.88 -8.65
CA ILE A 74 2.88 24.04 -9.86
C ILE A 74 2.94 24.89 -11.13
N THR A 75 4.06 24.83 -11.85
CA THR A 75 4.24 25.48 -13.17
C THR A 75 4.45 24.47 -14.30
N ASN A 76 4.91 23.24 -14.02
CA ASN A 76 5.18 22.19 -15.00
C ASN A 76 4.06 21.13 -15.05
N ILE A 77 3.39 21.01 -16.20
CA ILE A 77 2.22 20.14 -16.42
C ILE A 77 2.48 19.21 -17.62
N GLU A 78 2.07 17.95 -17.50
CA GLU A 78 2.07 16.98 -18.60
C GLU A 78 0.71 16.30 -18.73
N LEU A 79 0.20 16.20 -19.96
CA LEU A 79 -1.10 15.59 -20.23
C LEU A 79 -0.97 14.07 -20.39
N THR A 80 -1.91 13.33 -19.79
CA THR A 80 -2.02 11.86 -19.89
C THR A 80 -3.26 11.39 -20.67
N ALA A 81 -4.07 12.34 -21.15
CA ALA A 81 -5.26 12.11 -21.95
C ALA A 81 -5.58 13.34 -22.81
N ASP A 82 -6.45 13.15 -23.80
CA ASP A 82 -7.00 14.26 -24.58
C ASP A 82 -7.96 15.10 -23.70
N ILE A 83 -7.73 16.40 -23.64
CA ILE A 83 -8.47 17.35 -22.80
C ILE A 83 -9.47 18.11 -23.67
N THR A 84 -10.73 18.15 -23.25
CA THR A 84 -11.76 19.06 -23.80
C THR A 84 -12.21 20.02 -22.70
N MET A 85 -12.14 21.32 -22.97
CA MET A 85 -12.54 22.34 -22.00
C MET A 85 -14.07 22.38 -21.82
N THR A 86 -14.54 22.27 -20.58
CA THR A 86 -15.96 22.47 -20.22
C THR A 86 -16.28 23.94 -19.89
N GLY A 87 -15.25 24.79 -19.73
CA GLY A 87 -15.35 26.21 -19.46
C GLY A 87 -13.99 26.92 -19.48
N PRO A 88 -13.90 28.18 -19.02
CA PRO A 88 -12.66 28.98 -19.02
C PRO A 88 -11.62 28.52 -17.98
N ILE A 89 -10.36 28.90 -18.19
CA ILE A 89 -9.28 28.78 -17.21
C ILE A 89 -8.59 30.14 -17.03
N ASN A 90 -8.67 30.72 -15.83
CA ASN A 90 -8.06 32.02 -15.50
C ASN A 90 -6.67 31.82 -14.85
N VAL A 91 -5.59 32.01 -15.61
CA VAL A 91 -4.22 31.81 -15.11
C VAL A 91 -3.96 32.65 -13.87
N ASN A 92 -3.56 31.99 -12.78
CA ASN A 92 -3.38 32.65 -11.49
C ASN A 92 -2.42 33.85 -11.57
N LEU A 93 -2.79 34.97 -10.95
CA LEU A 93 -2.05 36.23 -11.03
C LEU A 93 -0.60 36.15 -10.53
N ASN A 94 -0.27 35.20 -9.65
CA ASN A 94 1.07 35.04 -9.10
C ASN A 94 2.01 34.17 -9.95
N LYS A 95 1.50 33.35 -10.89
CA LYS A 95 2.34 32.49 -11.74
C LYS A 95 3.16 33.33 -12.72
N THR A 96 4.50 33.20 -12.63
CA THR A 96 5.45 33.82 -13.57
C THR A 96 5.74 32.96 -14.79
N GLU A 97 5.48 31.66 -14.71
CA GLU A 97 5.65 30.72 -15.82
C GLU A 97 4.56 29.63 -15.82
N LEU A 98 4.34 29.02 -17.00
CA LEU A 98 3.45 27.88 -17.18
C LEU A 98 3.94 27.00 -18.34
N THR A 99 4.30 25.75 -18.05
CA THR A 99 4.67 24.74 -19.04
C THR A 99 3.58 23.69 -19.15
N ILE A 100 3.09 23.42 -20.36
CA ILE A 100 2.14 22.35 -20.66
C ILE A 100 2.74 21.50 -21.79
N ASN A 101 3.22 20.30 -21.43
CA ASN A 101 3.56 19.24 -22.38
C ASN A 101 2.30 18.42 -22.68
N GLY A 102 1.83 18.42 -23.93
CA GLY A 102 0.68 17.59 -24.29
C GLY A 102 1.02 16.12 -24.53
N ASN A 103 2.30 15.73 -24.60
CA ASN A 103 2.71 14.33 -24.78
C ASN A 103 2.05 13.62 -25.99
N GLY A 104 1.72 14.37 -27.05
CA GLY A 104 1.02 13.90 -28.25
C GLY A 104 -0.51 13.99 -28.21
N HIS A 105 -1.11 14.31 -27.06
CA HIS A 105 -2.55 14.43 -26.84
C HIS A 105 -3.18 15.67 -27.49
N THR A 106 -4.51 15.63 -27.59
CA THR A 106 -5.34 16.73 -28.11
C THR A 106 -5.85 17.63 -27.00
N PHE A 107 -5.62 18.94 -27.10
CA PHE A 107 -6.27 19.98 -26.30
C PHE A 107 -7.36 20.67 -27.15
N THR A 108 -8.61 20.58 -26.71
CA THR A 108 -9.79 21.10 -27.41
C THR A 108 -10.46 22.20 -26.59
N GLU A 109 -10.70 23.36 -27.19
CA GLU A 109 -11.39 24.48 -26.55
C GLU A 109 -12.88 24.20 -26.26
N SER A 110 -13.49 25.07 -25.44
CA SER A 110 -14.90 24.94 -25.07
C SER A 110 -15.83 25.54 -26.12
N LYS A 111 -17.05 25.03 -26.24
CA LYS A 111 -18.05 25.59 -27.17
C LYS A 111 -18.91 26.71 -26.55
N LEU A 112 -18.42 27.31 -25.45
CA LEU A 112 -19.11 28.34 -24.68
C LEU A 112 -18.50 29.72 -24.95
N ASP A 113 -19.33 30.76 -25.03
CA ASP A 113 -18.92 32.16 -25.15
C ASP A 113 -17.81 32.41 -26.20
N LEU A 114 -18.01 31.86 -27.41
CA LEU A 114 -17.02 31.80 -28.51
C LEU A 114 -16.36 33.15 -28.88
N LEU A 115 -17.00 34.28 -28.53
CA LEU A 115 -16.55 35.65 -28.79
C LEU A 115 -15.89 36.34 -27.58
N ALA A 116 -15.74 35.67 -26.43
CA ALA A 116 -15.15 36.22 -25.22
C ALA A 116 -13.69 35.76 -25.06
N TYR A 117 -12.75 36.71 -24.96
CA TYR A 117 -11.33 36.39 -24.74
C TYR A 117 -11.08 35.69 -23.39
N THR A 118 -11.98 35.89 -22.42
CA THR A 118 -11.98 35.23 -21.11
C THR A 118 -12.47 33.77 -21.13
N ALA A 119 -12.99 33.26 -22.25
CA ALA A 119 -13.51 31.90 -22.37
C ALA A 119 -12.42 30.83 -22.66
N THR A 120 -11.17 31.28 -22.83
CA THR A 120 -9.96 30.53 -23.21
C THR A 120 -9.11 30.15 -21.99
N VAL A 121 -7.84 29.75 -22.17
CA VAL A 121 -6.82 29.80 -21.10
C VAL A 121 -6.26 31.23 -21.03
N TYR A 122 -6.80 32.00 -20.10
CA TYR A 122 -6.71 33.46 -20.08
C TYR A 122 -5.76 33.99 -19.00
N VAL A 123 -4.73 34.73 -19.41
CA VAL A 123 -3.83 35.47 -18.50
C VAL A 123 -4.41 36.86 -18.24
N ALA A 124 -4.99 37.01 -17.04
CA ALA A 124 -5.75 38.18 -16.62
C ALA A 124 -4.89 39.46 -16.39
N PRO A 125 -5.51 40.66 -16.33
CA PRO A 125 -4.81 41.90 -16.02
C PRO A 125 -4.15 41.83 -14.64
N ASN A 126 -2.96 42.44 -14.52
CA ASN A 126 -2.11 42.37 -13.32
C ASN A 126 -1.48 40.99 -13.02
N SER A 127 -1.58 40.01 -13.93
CA SER A 127 -0.81 38.77 -13.81
C SER A 127 0.70 39.04 -13.94
N LYS A 128 1.50 38.28 -13.18
CA LYS A 128 2.97 38.30 -13.20
C LYS A 128 3.59 37.41 -14.30
N MET A 129 2.77 36.82 -15.17
CA MET A 129 3.21 35.86 -16.19
C MET A 129 4.32 36.45 -17.08
N GLN A 130 5.37 35.65 -17.31
CA GLN A 130 6.55 35.99 -18.11
C GLN A 130 6.79 34.98 -19.23
N THR A 131 6.54 33.68 -19.00
CA THR A 131 6.81 32.62 -19.99
C THR A 131 5.72 31.55 -20.01
N MET A 132 5.19 31.22 -21.18
CA MET A 132 4.33 30.06 -21.39
C MET A 132 5.00 29.11 -22.38
N ASN A 133 5.18 27.84 -22.01
CA ASN A 133 5.76 26.80 -22.86
C ASN A 133 4.66 25.80 -23.23
N ILE A 134 4.18 25.85 -24.47
CA ILE A 134 3.14 24.96 -25.00
C ILE A 134 3.85 24.01 -25.96
N LYS A 135 3.91 22.70 -25.63
CA LYS A 135 4.71 21.75 -26.43
C LYS A 135 4.05 20.39 -26.67
N ASN A 136 4.44 19.77 -27.78
CA ASN A 136 4.10 18.40 -28.21
C ASN A 136 2.60 18.09 -28.12
N MET A 137 1.75 18.89 -28.77
CA MET A 137 0.30 18.75 -28.65
C MET A 137 -0.47 19.11 -29.91
N LYS A 138 -1.64 18.48 -30.07
CA LYS A 138 -2.64 18.88 -31.06
C LYS A 138 -3.58 19.88 -30.40
N ILE A 139 -3.81 21.03 -31.04
CA ILE A 139 -4.72 22.05 -30.52
C ILE A 139 -5.92 22.16 -31.46
N ARG A 140 -7.13 22.13 -30.90
CA ARG A 140 -8.39 22.27 -31.61
C ARG A 140 -9.14 23.48 -31.05
N GLY A 141 -8.87 24.62 -31.67
CA GLY A 141 -9.46 25.90 -31.29
C GLY A 141 -10.90 26.03 -31.80
N THR A 142 -11.75 26.64 -30.98
CA THR A 142 -13.16 26.93 -31.26
C THR A 142 -13.52 28.38 -30.98
N HIS A 143 -12.72 29.11 -30.20
CA HIS A 143 -12.92 30.52 -29.91
C HIS A 143 -12.37 31.43 -31.01
N TYR A 144 -12.93 32.64 -31.11
CA TYR A 144 -12.41 33.72 -31.93
C TYR A 144 -11.03 34.23 -31.45
N TYR A 145 -10.73 34.06 -30.17
CA TYR A 145 -9.45 34.40 -29.53
C TYR A 145 -8.53 33.17 -29.44
N ALA A 146 -7.26 33.38 -29.09
CA ALA A 146 -6.30 32.27 -28.99
C ALA A 146 -6.55 31.39 -27.76
N PRO A 147 -6.34 30.06 -27.84
CA PRO A 147 -6.46 29.15 -26.70
C PRO A 147 -5.61 29.52 -25.50
N PHE A 148 -4.47 30.19 -25.72
CA PHE A 148 -3.61 30.76 -24.69
C PHE A 148 -3.56 32.28 -24.85
N GLN A 149 -4.57 32.96 -24.32
CA GLN A 149 -4.78 34.40 -24.48
C GLN A 149 -4.05 35.20 -23.39
N VAL A 150 -3.17 36.12 -23.79
CA VAL A 150 -2.57 37.10 -22.88
C VAL A 150 -3.35 38.42 -22.95
N HIS A 151 -3.78 38.97 -21.81
CA HIS A 151 -4.43 40.28 -21.82
C HIS A 151 -3.44 41.40 -22.17
N ASP A 152 -3.85 42.36 -23.01
CA ASP A 152 -3.01 43.43 -23.58
C ASP A 152 -2.30 44.34 -22.56
N TYR A 153 -2.69 44.32 -21.28
CA TYR A 153 -1.99 45.03 -20.19
C TYR A 153 -0.80 44.25 -19.60
N VAL A 154 -0.69 42.95 -19.85
CA VAL A 154 0.49 42.14 -19.50
C VAL A 154 1.47 42.26 -20.67
N LYS A 155 2.70 42.72 -20.39
CA LYS A 155 3.71 43.08 -21.40
C LYS A 155 4.91 42.14 -21.31
N GLY A 156 5.55 41.84 -22.44
CA GLY A 156 6.81 41.11 -22.48
C GLY A 156 6.71 39.59 -22.31
N VAL A 157 5.51 39.01 -22.18
CA VAL A 157 5.32 37.55 -22.06
C VAL A 157 5.94 36.83 -23.25
N VAL A 158 6.63 35.72 -23.03
CA VAL A 158 7.16 34.84 -24.07
C VAL A 158 6.27 33.61 -24.18
N GLN A 159 5.61 33.41 -25.32
CA GLN A 159 4.92 32.16 -25.63
C GLN A 159 5.79 31.32 -26.57
N ASN A 160 6.21 30.14 -26.11
CA ASN A 160 6.97 29.16 -26.87
C ASN A 160 6.02 28.05 -27.34
N PHE A 161 5.98 27.79 -28.64
CA PHE A 161 5.18 26.77 -29.29
C PHE A 161 6.11 25.75 -29.96
N GLU A 162 6.17 24.55 -29.41
CA GLU A 162 7.06 23.48 -29.87
C GLU A 162 6.27 22.25 -30.31
N ASN A 163 6.51 21.76 -31.53
CA ASN A 163 5.85 20.56 -32.06
C ASN A 163 4.30 20.61 -31.99
N ILE A 164 3.70 21.71 -32.45
CA ILE A 164 2.25 21.96 -32.37
C ILE A 164 1.53 21.65 -33.68
N ASP A 165 0.42 20.91 -33.60
CA ASP A 165 -0.56 20.73 -34.67
C ASP A 165 -1.85 21.50 -34.33
N TYR A 166 -1.95 22.75 -34.78
CA TYR A 166 -3.08 23.65 -34.51
C TYR A 166 -4.10 23.63 -35.66
N VAL A 167 -5.38 23.50 -35.31
CA VAL A 167 -6.52 23.79 -36.21
C VAL A 167 -7.52 24.66 -35.45
N GLY A 168 -7.96 25.79 -36.02
CA GLY A 168 -8.92 26.68 -35.37
C GLY A 168 -8.88 28.15 -35.84
N PRO A 169 -9.55 29.09 -35.14
CA PRO A 169 -9.74 30.45 -35.64
C PRO A 169 -8.58 31.44 -35.46
N GLN A 170 -7.86 31.37 -34.33
CA GLN A 170 -6.67 32.19 -34.03
C GLN A 170 -5.70 31.37 -33.18
N MET A 171 -4.42 31.27 -33.57
CA MET A 171 -3.44 30.45 -32.84
C MET A 171 -2.82 31.20 -31.65
N VAL A 172 -2.43 32.47 -31.83
CA VAL A 172 -1.61 33.20 -30.86
C VAL A 172 -2.16 34.60 -30.59
N ALA A 173 -2.30 34.97 -29.32
CA ALA A 173 -2.75 36.29 -28.88
C ALA A 173 -1.93 36.79 -27.68
N ASN A 174 -0.73 37.31 -27.98
CA ASN A 174 0.26 37.82 -27.04
C ASN A 174 0.73 39.22 -27.47
N THR A 175 -0.22 40.14 -27.61
CA THR A 175 -0.09 41.42 -28.35
C THR A 175 1.20 42.18 -28.10
N TYR A 176 1.68 42.24 -26.85
CA TYR A 176 2.88 42.99 -26.47
C TYR A 176 4.01 42.09 -25.96
N GLY A 177 4.06 40.84 -26.42
CA GLY A 177 5.04 39.83 -26.04
C GLY A 177 5.65 39.11 -27.25
N THR A 178 6.43 38.07 -26.98
CA THR A 178 7.13 37.27 -28.01
C THR A 178 6.36 35.97 -28.28
N ALA A 179 6.27 35.57 -29.55
CA ALA A 179 5.82 34.26 -29.99
C ALA A 179 6.97 33.53 -30.69
N ASN A 180 7.41 32.42 -30.12
CA ASN A 180 8.48 31.58 -30.68
C ASN A 180 7.89 30.24 -31.16
N PHE A 181 8.29 29.80 -32.35
CA PHE A 181 7.93 28.51 -32.91
C PHE A 181 9.18 27.66 -33.10
N THR A 182 9.20 26.44 -32.56
CA THR A 182 10.34 25.50 -32.62
C THR A 182 9.88 24.07 -32.95
N GLY A 183 10.82 23.21 -33.36
CA GLY A 183 10.50 21.83 -33.75
C GLY A 183 9.77 21.76 -35.10
N THR A 184 8.62 21.09 -35.15
CA THR A 184 7.75 21.02 -36.34
C THR A 184 6.33 21.48 -36.04
N ASN A 185 5.93 22.64 -36.55
CA ASN A 185 4.60 23.20 -36.33
C ASN A 185 3.74 23.18 -37.60
N THR A 186 2.49 22.77 -37.46
CA THR A 186 1.45 22.80 -38.49
C THR A 186 0.29 23.65 -37.99
N VAL A 187 -0.18 24.61 -38.79
CA VAL A 187 -1.19 25.60 -38.37
C VAL A 187 -2.24 25.79 -39.47
N ASP A 188 -3.45 25.29 -39.26
CA ASP A 188 -4.57 25.47 -40.19
C ASP A 188 -5.59 26.46 -39.60
N ILE A 189 -5.63 27.68 -40.14
CA ILE A 189 -6.57 28.71 -39.68
C ILE A 189 -7.89 28.58 -40.45
N THR A 190 -8.90 28.13 -39.72
CA THR A 190 -10.19 27.66 -40.22
C THR A 190 -11.35 28.25 -39.42
N GLN A 191 -12.47 28.51 -40.09
CA GLN A 191 -13.68 29.01 -39.42
C GLN A 191 -14.37 27.92 -38.61
N PHE A 192 -14.58 28.17 -37.32
CA PHE A 192 -15.48 27.38 -36.48
C PHE A 192 -16.93 27.86 -36.65
N GLU A 193 -17.90 26.94 -36.53
CA GLU A 193 -19.31 27.26 -36.73
C GLU A 193 -19.83 28.26 -35.68
N GLY A 194 -20.66 29.21 -36.12
CA GLY A 194 -21.17 30.29 -35.27
C GLY A 194 -20.25 31.51 -35.10
N LEU A 195 -18.99 31.45 -35.57
CA LEU A 195 -18.11 32.62 -35.64
C LEU A 195 -18.36 33.44 -36.91
N GLY A 196 -18.22 34.77 -36.80
CA GLY A 196 -18.20 35.69 -37.93
C GLY A 196 -16.88 35.67 -38.71
N THR A 197 -16.62 36.72 -39.48
CA THR A 197 -15.34 36.86 -40.22
C THR A 197 -14.16 36.84 -39.26
N LEU A 198 -13.26 35.88 -39.43
CA LEU A 198 -12.15 35.64 -38.51
C LEU A 198 -11.04 36.69 -38.58
N TYR A 199 -10.15 36.61 -37.60
CA TYR A 199 -9.00 37.48 -37.37
C TYR A 199 -7.67 36.73 -37.60
N GLN A 200 -6.55 37.41 -37.34
CA GLN A 200 -5.17 36.97 -37.59
C GLN A 200 -4.78 35.60 -37.00
N MET A 201 -3.82 34.93 -37.64
CA MET A 201 -3.17 33.71 -37.12
C MET A 201 -2.38 34.01 -35.83
N VAL A 202 -1.61 35.10 -35.83
CA VAL A 202 -0.73 35.52 -34.73
C VAL A 202 -0.88 37.01 -34.44
N ARG A 203 -1.09 37.36 -33.17
CA ARG A 203 -0.98 38.73 -32.64
C ARG A 203 0.15 38.79 -31.60
N ALA A 204 1.24 39.51 -31.87
CA ALA A 204 2.45 39.55 -31.04
C ALA A 204 3.22 40.88 -31.14
N ASN A 205 4.24 41.12 -30.32
CA ASN A 205 5.26 42.17 -30.54
C ASN A 205 6.44 41.61 -31.36
N LYS A 206 6.87 40.38 -31.06
CA LYS A 206 8.01 39.71 -31.69
C LYS A 206 7.63 38.31 -32.11
N VAL A 207 8.03 37.89 -33.31
CA VAL A 207 7.79 36.54 -33.83
C VAL A 207 9.10 35.91 -34.27
N ASN A 208 9.40 34.73 -33.76
CA ASN A 208 10.53 33.91 -34.17
C ASN A 208 10.04 32.57 -34.71
N ILE A 209 10.43 32.21 -35.93
CA ILE A 209 10.05 30.93 -36.56
C ILE A 209 11.32 30.11 -36.82
N ALA A 210 11.47 28.99 -36.13
CA ALA A 210 12.57 28.03 -36.28
C ALA A 210 12.06 26.62 -36.58
N GLY A 211 12.95 25.73 -37.04
CA GLY A 211 12.59 24.36 -37.41
C GLY A 211 11.71 24.32 -38.66
N ASN A 212 10.73 23.41 -38.70
CA ASN A 212 9.72 23.36 -39.76
C ASN A 212 8.45 24.10 -39.32
N PHE A 213 7.92 24.95 -40.19
CA PHE A 213 6.66 25.67 -39.95
C PHE A 213 5.81 25.66 -41.22
N THR A 214 4.65 25.00 -41.16
CA THR A 214 3.67 24.94 -42.25
C THR A 214 2.38 25.59 -41.79
N ALA A 215 1.91 26.63 -42.48
CA ALA A 215 0.64 27.27 -42.15
C ALA A 215 -0.28 27.47 -43.36
N ASN A 216 -1.58 27.30 -43.16
CA ASN A 216 -2.62 27.58 -44.14
C ASN A 216 -3.66 28.53 -43.54
N HIS A 217 -3.67 29.78 -43.98
CA HIS A 217 -4.64 30.77 -43.57
C HIS A 217 -5.80 30.78 -44.58
N ARG A 218 -6.76 29.86 -44.39
CA ARG A 218 -7.82 29.54 -45.37
C ARG A 218 -8.92 30.59 -45.48
N THR A 219 -9.08 31.43 -44.47
CA THR A 219 -10.11 32.47 -44.41
C THR A 219 -9.79 33.68 -45.30
N THR A 220 -10.80 34.51 -45.55
CA THR A 220 -10.65 35.86 -46.11
C THR A 220 -10.42 36.91 -45.02
N ALA A 221 -9.77 36.51 -43.92
CA ALA A 221 -9.58 37.31 -42.71
C ALA A 221 -8.59 38.47 -42.90
N LEU A 222 -8.47 39.28 -41.84
CA LEU A 222 -7.42 40.28 -41.67
C LEU A 222 -6.01 39.65 -41.65
N ASN A 223 -5.00 40.52 -41.58
CA ASN A 223 -3.59 40.21 -41.82
C ASN A 223 -3.09 38.99 -41.04
N THR A 224 -2.26 38.13 -41.67
CA THR A 224 -1.87 36.82 -41.11
C THR A 224 -1.09 36.97 -39.80
N PHE A 225 -0.10 37.86 -39.78
CA PHE A 225 0.56 38.34 -38.58
C PHE A 225 0.11 39.77 -38.28
N GLN A 226 -0.18 40.06 -37.01
CA GLN A 226 -0.34 41.42 -36.50
C GLN A 226 0.70 41.69 -35.42
N ILE A 227 1.47 42.75 -35.62
CA ILE A 227 2.72 43.00 -34.93
C ILE A 227 2.64 44.34 -34.20
N TYR A 228 2.61 44.34 -32.88
CA TYR A 228 2.27 45.52 -32.07
C TYR A 228 3.43 46.06 -31.23
N GLY A 229 3.59 47.37 -31.18
CA GLY A 229 4.53 48.09 -30.31
C GLY A 229 5.97 48.18 -30.82
N ALA A 230 6.80 48.88 -30.05
CA ALA A 230 8.20 49.18 -30.38
C ALA A 230 9.12 47.93 -30.39
N ASP A 231 10.27 48.06 -31.03
CA ASP A 231 11.30 47.03 -31.22
C ASP A 231 10.77 45.72 -31.81
N SER A 232 9.66 45.80 -32.56
CA SER A 232 8.91 44.66 -33.06
C SER A 232 9.56 44.03 -34.31
N TYR A 233 9.36 42.73 -34.50
CA TYR A 233 9.88 42.04 -35.69
C TYR A 233 9.15 40.72 -35.99
N VAL A 234 9.30 40.26 -37.24
CA VAL A 234 9.02 38.88 -37.65
C VAL A 234 10.29 38.29 -38.27
N LYS A 235 10.90 37.33 -37.57
CA LYS A 235 12.15 36.67 -37.97
C LYS A 235 11.93 35.19 -38.22
N ILE A 236 12.15 34.77 -39.46
CA ILE A 236 12.44 33.38 -39.80
C ILE A 236 13.92 33.15 -39.47
N GLN A 237 14.19 32.21 -38.57
CA GLN A 237 15.51 31.95 -38.00
C GLN A 237 16.41 31.17 -38.97
N ASP A 238 17.71 31.19 -38.72
CA ASP A 238 18.71 30.50 -39.54
C ASP A 238 18.40 29.00 -39.66
N GLY A 239 18.48 28.45 -40.87
CA GLY A 239 18.20 27.04 -41.19
C GLY A 239 16.72 26.62 -41.17
N ALA A 240 15.79 27.50 -40.79
CA ALA A 240 14.36 27.18 -40.74
C ALA A 240 13.75 26.86 -42.11
N ASN A 241 12.64 26.13 -42.13
CA ASN A 241 11.90 25.73 -43.32
C ASN A 241 10.42 26.12 -43.17
N VAL A 242 10.05 27.25 -43.76
CA VAL A 242 8.77 27.92 -43.54
C VAL A 242 7.95 27.93 -44.83
N ASN A 243 6.73 27.41 -44.77
CA ASN A 243 5.83 27.27 -45.91
C ASN A 243 4.44 27.79 -45.50
N ILE A 244 4.01 28.92 -46.05
CA ILE A 244 2.75 29.58 -45.66
C ILE A 244 1.88 29.84 -46.88
N GLN A 245 0.61 29.45 -46.79
CA GLN A 245 -0.44 29.82 -47.73
C GLN A 245 -1.39 30.82 -47.05
N THR A 246 -1.77 31.90 -47.72
CA THR A 246 -2.79 32.86 -47.26
C THR A 246 -3.86 33.07 -48.34
N ASN A 247 -5.12 32.92 -47.95
CA ASN A 247 -6.28 32.97 -48.85
C ASN A 247 -7.03 34.31 -48.80
N GLY A 248 -6.56 35.25 -47.96
CA GLY A 248 -7.22 36.50 -47.60
C GLY A 248 -6.27 37.71 -47.57
N GLY A 249 -6.28 38.45 -46.46
CA GLY A 249 -5.56 39.71 -46.27
C GLY A 249 -4.02 39.61 -46.24
N ARG A 250 -3.38 40.77 -46.03
CA ARG A 250 -1.92 40.97 -46.11
C ARG A 250 -1.14 40.05 -45.17
N PHE A 251 0.12 39.77 -45.49
CA PHE A 251 0.92 38.82 -44.69
C PHE A 251 1.22 39.35 -43.28
N ILE A 252 1.66 40.61 -43.15
CA ILE A 252 2.01 41.27 -41.88
C ILE A 252 1.39 42.67 -41.81
N PHE A 253 0.70 42.97 -40.71
CA PHE A 253 0.39 44.33 -40.28
C PHE A 253 1.26 44.71 -39.08
N SER A 254 1.67 45.97 -38.98
CA SER A 254 2.14 46.54 -37.71
C SER A 254 1.61 47.95 -37.45
N ASP A 255 1.35 48.28 -36.18
CA ASP A 255 1.05 49.64 -35.73
C ASP A 255 2.30 50.53 -35.65
N ALA A 256 3.47 49.92 -35.40
CA ALA A 256 4.78 50.54 -35.24
C ALA A 256 5.41 50.90 -36.61
N THR A 257 4.67 51.70 -37.38
CA THR A 257 5.03 52.19 -38.72
C THR A 257 6.50 52.61 -38.83
N ASN A 258 7.20 52.04 -39.83
CA ASN A 258 8.60 52.31 -40.14
C ASN A 258 9.64 51.83 -39.10
N THR A 259 9.25 51.11 -38.04
CA THR A 259 10.19 50.58 -37.00
C THR A 259 10.25 49.05 -36.92
N THR A 260 9.26 48.31 -37.46
CA THR A 260 9.20 46.84 -37.41
C THR A 260 10.13 46.15 -38.42
N ASP A 261 10.89 45.14 -38.01
CA ASP A 261 11.78 44.39 -38.92
C ASP A 261 11.16 43.10 -39.48
N PHE A 262 11.50 42.76 -40.73
CA PHE A 262 11.26 41.44 -41.33
C PHE A 262 12.59 40.80 -41.75
N THR A 263 12.81 39.53 -41.41
CA THR A 263 14.08 38.83 -41.75
C THR A 263 13.86 37.35 -42.08
N VAL A 264 14.48 36.90 -43.16
CA VAL A 264 14.72 35.49 -43.50
C VAL A 264 16.19 35.17 -43.23
N GLY A 265 16.43 34.30 -42.23
CA GLY A 265 17.76 33.96 -41.72
C GLY A 265 18.63 33.12 -42.66
N LYS A 266 19.86 32.88 -42.23
CA LYS A 266 20.90 32.25 -43.06
C LYS A 266 20.54 30.79 -43.36
N ASN A 267 20.70 30.38 -44.62
CA ASN A 267 20.32 29.05 -45.12
C ASN A 267 18.84 28.68 -44.91
N ALA A 268 17.97 29.62 -44.52
CA ALA A 268 16.55 29.35 -44.29
C ALA A 268 15.75 29.32 -45.59
N THR A 269 14.71 28.51 -45.64
CA THR A 269 13.71 28.46 -46.71
C THR A 269 12.43 29.16 -46.25
N PHE A 270 11.90 30.06 -47.08
CA PHE A 270 10.61 30.73 -46.87
C PHE A 270 9.80 30.75 -48.17
N ASN A 271 8.71 29.97 -48.19
CA ASN A 271 7.75 29.97 -49.29
C ASN A 271 6.43 30.61 -48.81
N LEU A 272 5.94 31.61 -49.53
CA LEU A 272 4.68 32.31 -49.27
C LEU A 272 3.82 32.37 -50.53
N ASP A 273 2.70 31.66 -50.49
CA ASP A 273 1.60 31.80 -51.45
C ASP A 273 0.55 32.74 -50.85
N THR A 274 0.39 33.95 -51.39
CA THR A 274 -0.51 34.99 -50.86
C THR A 274 -1.47 35.51 -51.92
N LYS A 275 -2.58 36.14 -51.54
CA LYS A 275 -3.37 36.98 -52.45
C LYS A 275 -2.97 38.46 -52.36
N ALA A 276 -2.91 39.01 -51.15
CA ALA A 276 -2.58 40.41 -50.89
C ALA A 276 -1.06 40.66 -50.75
N GLU A 277 -0.69 41.91 -50.49
CA GLU A 277 0.67 42.37 -50.21
C GLU A 277 1.31 41.69 -48.98
N LEU A 278 2.63 41.74 -48.87
CA LEU A 278 3.30 41.25 -47.67
C LEU A 278 3.10 42.18 -46.47
N PHE A 279 3.14 43.50 -46.65
CA PHE A 279 3.18 44.44 -45.53
C PHE A 279 2.06 45.50 -45.63
N THR A 280 1.23 45.62 -44.58
CA THR A 280 0.16 46.64 -44.50
C THR A 280 0.71 48.03 -44.19
N THR A 281 1.83 48.08 -43.50
CA THR A 281 2.61 49.26 -43.12
C THR A 281 4.08 48.97 -43.45
N ALA A 282 4.91 49.99 -43.64
CA ALA A 282 6.28 49.75 -44.08
C ALA A 282 7.17 49.22 -42.95
N MET A 283 7.94 48.18 -43.26
CA MET A 283 8.93 47.58 -42.35
C MET A 283 10.20 48.45 -42.32
N ALA A 284 10.84 48.60 -41.16
CA ALA A 284 12.14 49.25 -41.02
C ALA A 284 13.20 48.59 -41.91
N ASN A 285 13.56 47.35 -41.59
CA ASN A 285 14.50 46.56 -42.36
C ASN A 285 13.82 45.30 -42.91
N VAL A 286 14.13 44.95 -44.15
CA VAL A 286 13.67 43.75 -44.86
C VAL A 286 14.90 43.01 -45.36
N THR A 287 15.23 41.89 -44.72
CA THR A 287 16.50 41.17 -44.94
C THR A 287 16.29 39.73 -45.40
N PHE A 288 16.96 39.36 -46.50
CA PHE A 288 17.10 37.99 -46.98
C PHE A 288 18.57 37.59 -46.85
N ASP A 289 18.93 36.87 -45.79
CA ASP A 289 20.33 36.69 -45.39
C ASP A 289 21.07 35.60 -46.19
N THR A 290 22.39 35.46 -45.97
CA THR A 290 23.31 34.57 -46.70
C THR A 290 22.74 33.17 -46.93
N ASN A 291 22.86 32.67 -48.16
CA ASN A 291 22.34 31.35 -48.60
C ASN A 291 20.82 31.14 -48.49
N SER A 292 20.01 32.10 -48.00
CA SER A 292 18.56 31.93 -47.84
C SER A 292 17.85 31.61 -49.17
N THR A 293 16.64 31.05 -49.09
CA THR A 293 15.81 30.68 -50.24
C THR A 293 14.39 31.16 -50.02
N THR A 294 13.97 32.20 -50.74
CA THR A 294 12.63 32.77 -50.65
C THR A 294 11.88 32.65 -51.96
N THR A 295 10.63 32.18 -51.88
CA THR A 295 9.64 32.23 -52.95
C THR A 295 8.39 32.93 -52.45
N ILE A 296 8.01 34.05 -53.08
CA ILE A 296 6.77 34.77 -52.81
C ILE A 296 5.93 34.76 -54.08
N ASN A 297 4.71 34.21 -54.02
CA ASN A 297 3.76 34.19 -55.12
C ASN A 297 2.48 34.95 -54.71
N ARG A 298 2.32 36.19 -55.17
CA ARG A 298 1.08 36.96 -55.01
C ARG A 298 0.12 36.63 -56.15
N LYS A 299 -1.07 36.13 -55.80
CA LYS A 299 -2.16 35.70 -56.69
C LYS A 299 -3.31 36.71 -56.79
N GLY A 300 -3.25 37.81 -56.04
CA GLY A 300 -4.18 38.94 -56.12
C GLY A 300 -3.60 40.10 -56.94
N VAL A 301 -4.46 41.07 -57.26
CA VAL A 301 -4.23 42.09 -58.30
C VAL A 301 -4.31 43.54 -57.79
N ASP A 302 -4.31 43.72 -56.47
CA ASP A 302 -4.46 45.03 -55.81
C ASP A 302 -3.27 45.96 -56.12
N ALA A 303 -3.46 47.27 -55.91
CA ALA A 303 -2.57 48.32 -56.42
C ALA A 303 -1.40 48.71 -55.48
N ASP A 304 -1.42 48.27 -54.22
CA ASP A 304 -0.33 48.54 -53.27
C ASP A 304 0.85 47.58 -53.50
N ALA A 305 2.06 48.09 -53.25
CA ALA A 305 3.30 47.37 -53.55
C ALA A 305 3.46 46.10 -52.70
N LEU A 306 3.96 45.01 -53.31
CA LEU A 306 4.15 43.72 -52.65
C LEU A 306 4.94 43.85 -51.35
N MET A 307 6.01 44.66 -51.33
CA MET A 307 6.81 44.96 -50.14
C MET A 307 7.00 46.49 -49.95
N LEU A 308 6.46 47.02 -48.85
CA LEU A 308 6.69 48.37 -48.35
C LEU A 308 7.90 48.41 -47.38
N VAL A 309 8.87 49.29 -47.65
CA VAL A 309 10.14 49.39 -46.90
C VAL A 309 10.37 50.82 -46.43
N ALA A 310 10.80 51.01 -45.19
CA ALA A 310 11.15 52.32 -44.67
C ALA A 310 12.66 52.59 -44.77
N GLN A 311 13.51 51.74 -44.17
CA GLN A 311 14.94 52.04 -43.99
C GLN A 311 15.82 51.24 -44.94
N ASN A 312 15.84 49.90 -44.82
CA ASN A 312 16.73 49.05 -45.62
C ASN A 312 16.00 47.84 -46.21
N PHE A 313 16.20 47.58 -47.51
CA PHE A 313 15.94 46.30 -48.15
C PHE A 313 17.28 45.66 -48.49
N THR A 314 17.53 44.41 -48.09
CA THR A 314 18.83 43.76 -48.33
C THR A 314 18.67 42.29 -48.71
N VAL A 315 19.29 41.90 -49.82
CA VAL A 315 19.50 40.51 -50.23
C VAL A 315 20.99 40.21 -50.18
N ASN A 316 21.41 39.27 -49.33
CA ASN A 316 22.81 38.96 -49.07
C ASN A 316 23.39 37.89 -50.01
N SER A 317 24.68 37.60 -49.83
CA SER A 317 25.46 36.75 -50.71
C SER A 317 24.91 35.32 -50.81
N ASN A 318 24.89 34.81 -52.04
CA ASN A 318 24.35 33.50 -52.39
C ASN A 318 22.88 33.27 -51.97
N ALA A 319 22.13 34.30 -51.55
CA ALA A 319 20.70 34.21 -51.29
C ALA A 319 19.90 34.09 -52.59
N SER A 320 18.70 33.50 -52.51
CA SER A 320 17.74 33.39 -53.61
C SER A 320 16.45 34.09 -53.24
N LEU A 321 16.09 35.17 -53.93
CA LEU A 321 14.79 35.82 -53.81
C LEU A 321 14.01 35.71 -55.12
N VAL A 322 12.92 34.95 -55.07
CA VAL A 322 11.90 34.88 -56.13
C VAL A 322 10.64 35.59 -55.61
N ALA A 323 10.20 36.65 -56.26
CA ALA A 323 8.99 37.39 -55.88
C ALA A 323 8.14 37.71 -57.12
N LYS A 324 6.95 37.11 -57.18
CA LYS A 324 6.05 37.14 -58.34
C LYS A 324 4.70 37.75 -57.96
N GLN A 325 4.11 38.50 -58.90
CA GLN A 325 2.73 38.96 -58.82
C GLN A 325 1.91 38.46 -60.01
N ASP A 326 0.59 38.38 -59.83
CA ASP A 326 -0.33 38.00 -60.89
C ASP A 326 -0.27 38.95 -62.10
N THR A 327 -0.56 38.40 -63.28
CA THR A 327 -0.72 39.11 -64.56
C THR A 327 -1.70 40.28 -64.57
N GLY A 328 -2.58 40.42 -63.58
CA GLY A 328 -3.46 41.60 -63.41
C GLY A 328 -2.96 42.68 -62.44
N SER A 329 -1.89 42.47 -61.66
CA SER A 329 -1.49 43.39 -60.58
C SER A 329 -0.74 44.63 -61.07
N THR A 330 -1.34 45.81 -60.92
CA THR A 330 -0.72 47.10 -61.27
C THR A 330 0.36 47.59 -60.28
N ALA A 331 0.66 46.78 -59.26
CA ALA A 331 1.52 47.13 -58.13
C ALA A 331 3.02 46.95 -58.40
N HIS A 332 3.82 47.66 -57.61
CA HIS A 332 5.28 47.55 -57.57
C HIS A 332 5.72 46.33 -56.75
N ILE A 333 6.90 45.77 -56.99
CA ILE A 333 7.45 44.68 -56.16
C ILE A 333 8.02 45.24 -54.84
N ILE A 334 8.80 46.30 -54.92
CA ILE A 334 9.39 46.99 -53.76
C ILE A 334 9.07 48.49 -53.85
N ARG A 335 8.66 49.08 -52.73
CA ARG A 335 8.44 50.52 -52.59
C ARG A 335 9.05 51.04 -51.29
N THR A 336 9.94 52.03 -51.39
CA THR A 336 10.38 52.76 -50.19
C THR A 336 9.38 53.84 -49.79
N THR A 337 9.20 54.07 -48.49
CA THR A 337 8.15 54.94 -47.91
C THR A 337 8.67 56.15 -47.15
N VAL A 338 9.98 56.23 -46.87
CA VAL A 338 10.63 57.43 -46.30
C VAL A 338 11.93 57.76 -47.04
N ALA A 339 12.36 59.01 -46.91
CA ALA A 339 13.58 59.49 -47.55
C ALA A 339 14.85 58.93 -46.91
N ASN A 340 15.88 58.76 -47.73
CA ASN A 340 17.19 58.15 -47.46
C ASN A 340 17.16 56.64 -47.20
N ALA A 341 16.09 55.96 -47.61
CA ALA A 341 16.02 54.49 -47.66
C ALA A 341 17.10 53.89 -48.58
N THR A 342 17.51 52.65 -48.33
CA THR A 342 18.52 51.93 -49.12
C THR A 342 18.03 50.54 -49.54
N ILE A 343 18.34 50.14 -50.77
CA ILE A 343 18.08 48.82 -51.34
C ILE A 343 19.42 48.19 -51.75
N ASN A 344 19.76 47.02 -51.22
CA ASN A 344 21.05 46.33 -51.44
C ASN A 344 20.85 44.93 -52.02
N PHE A 345 21.59 44.62 -53.09
CA PHE A 345 21.73 43.28 -53.65
C PHE A 345 23.21 42.90 -53.64
N ASN A 346 23.63 42.13 -52.64
CA ASN A 346 25.02 41.84 -52.29
C ASN A 346 25.44 40.44 -52.80
N GLY A 347 25.42 40.22 -54.11
CA GLY A 347 25.75 38.94 -54.75
C GLY A 347 24.75 37.79 -54.51
N PRO A 348 23.42 37.98 -54.68
CA PRO A 348 22.47 36.88 -54.64
C PRO A 348 22.74 35.86 -55.75
N ARG A 349 22.53 34.56 -55.47
CA ARG A 349 22.64 33.48 -56.47
C ARG A 349 21.47 33.47 -57.46
N LYS A 350 20.34 34.03 -57.03
CA LYS A 350 19.14 34.20 -57.85
C LYS A 350 18.35 35.40 -57.34
N LEU A 351 18.15 36.37 -58.21
CA LEU A 351 17.13 37.40 -58.04
C LEU A 351 16.11 37.19 -59.18
N ASP A 352 14.83 37.06 -58.87
CA ASP A 352 13.76 36.77 -59.85
C ASP A 352 12.49 37.55 -59.45
N LEU A 353 12.41 38.81 -59.87
CA LEU A 353 11.35 39.76 -59.49
C LEU A 353 10.41 39.99 -60.68
N ASP A 354 9.14 39.59 -60.57
CA ASP A 354 8.16 39.56 -61.67
C ASP A 354 6.91 40.41 -61.36
N ALA A 355 6.80 41.56 -62.02
CA ALA A 355 5.82 42.63 -61.85
C ALA A 355 4.79 42.64 -63.00
N ASN A 356 4.15 41.50 -63.25
CA ASN A 356 3.59 41.18 -64.57
C ASN A 356 2.33 42.00 -65.01
N GLY A 357 1.70 42.81 -64.16
CA GLY A 357 0.42 43.49 -64.43
C GLY A 357 0.47 44.86 -65.12
N THR A 358 0.78 44.82 -66.42
CA THR A 358 0.18 45.66 -67.48
C THR A 358 -0.26 47.10 -67.12
N GLY A 359 0.69 48.03 -66.95
CA GLY A 359 0.35 49.46 -66.91
C GLY A 359 1.55 50.38 -66.73
N ALA A 360 2.38 50.11 -65.73
CA ALA A 360 3.57 50.92 -65.43
C ALA A 360 4.89 50.14 -65.50
N ASN A 361 4.86 48.81 -65.39
CA ASN A 361 6.03 47.91 -65.50
C ASN A 361 7.17 48.30 -64.53
N ARG A 362 6.85 48.49 -63.23
CA ARG A 362 7.76 49.05 -62.22
C ARG A 362 8.08 48.07 -61.11
N VAL A 363 9.27 47.46 -61.15
CA VAL A 363 9.75 46.61 -60.03
C VAL A 363 9.99 47.43 -58.76
N PHE A 364 10.53 48.65 -58.89
CA PHE A 364 10.89 49.54 -57.79
C PHE A 364 10.10 50.86 -57.80
N SER A 365 9.82 51.42 -56.63
CA SER A 365 9.41 52.81 -56.43
C SER A 365 9.97 53.40 -55.14
N ALA A 366 9.93 54.73 -54.99
CA ALA A 366 10.49 55.40 -53.82
C ALA A 366 9.68 56.60 -53.34
N TYR A 367 9.87 56.91 -52.06
CA TYR A 367 9.47 58.15 -51.40
C TYR A 367 10.72 58.91 -50.96
N GLY A 368 10.88 60.16 -51.39
CA GLY A 368 12.10 60.93 -51.12
C GLY A 368 13.32 60.37 -51.84
N LYS A 369 14.51 60.71 -51.33
CA LYS A 369 15.78 60.14 -51.80
C LYS A 369 15.84 58.65 -51.47
N THR A 370 16.26 57.78 -52.38
CA THR A 370 16.52 56.36 -52.11
C THR A 370 17.80 55.93 -52.80
N THR A 371 18.59 55.10 -52.12
CA THR A 371 19.84 54.51 -52.62
C THR A 371 19.59 53.10 -53.15
N ILE A 372 20.12 52.73 -54.32
CA ILE A 372 20.05 51.35 -54.81
C ILE A 372 21.47 50.85 -55.15
N ASN A 373 21.86 49.74 -54.52
CA ASN A 373 23.18 49.13 -54.63
C ASN A 373 23.06 47.73 -55.23
N PHE A 374 23.83 47.48 -56.29
CA PHE A 374 24.09 46.15 -56.83
C PHE A 374 25.59 45.86 -56.69
N LYS A 375 25.93 44.70 -56.15
CA LYS A 375 27.31 44.25 -55.91
C LYS A 375 27.41 42.76 -56.23
N ASP A 376 28.55 42.32 -56.76
CA ASP A 376 28.89 40.91 -57.03
C ASP A 376 27.83 40.12 -57.83
N LEU A 377 27.11 40.78 -58.74
CA LEU A 377 26.22 40.14 -59.72
C LEU A 377 27.01 39.75 -60.97
N ALA A 378 26.75 38.55 -61.51
CA ALA A 378 27.36 38.08 -62.75
C ALA A 378 26.72 38.74 -63.99
N GLU A 379 25.39 38.68 -64.11
CA GLU A 379 24.59 39.40 -65.12
C GLU A 379 23.19 39.67 -64.56
N LEU A 380 22.54 40.77 -64.99
CA LEU A 380 21.18 41.15 -64.57
C LEU A 380 20.27 41.27 -65.80
N GLY A 381 19.55 40.20 -66.12
CA GLY A 381 18.63 40.14 -67.26
C GLY A 381 17.31 40.87 -66.98
N VAL A 382 16.84 41.66 -67.94
CA VAL A 382 15.54 42.36 -67.87
C VAL A 382 14.68 42.01 -69.08
N PHE A 383 13.41 41.68 -68.84
CA PHE A 383 12.47 41.14 -69.84
C PHE A 383 11.32 42.08 -70.15
N LYS A 384 10.96 42.18 -71.44
CA LYS A 384 9.84 42.97 -71.94
C LYS A 384 8.57 42.15 -72.14
N ALA A 385 7.43 42.82 -72.04
CA ALA A 385 6.11 42.21 -72.16
C ALA A 385 5.82 41.52 -73.52
N THR A 386 6.56 41.86 -74.58
CA THR A 386 6.44 41.26 -75.91
C THR A 386 7.14 39.91 -76.02
N ASN A 387 8.21 39.69 -75.25
CA ASN A 387 9.15 38.60 -75.47
C ASN A 387 8.85 37.46 -74.50
N LYS A 388 8.04 36.50 -74.97
CA LYS A 388 7.66 35.28 -74.22
C LYS A 388 8.77 34.22 -74.14
N THR A 389 10.02 34.63 -74.31
CA THR A 389 11.22 33.78 -74.35
C THR A 389 11.98 33.87 -73.03
N GLU A 390 12.57 32.76 -72.57
CA GLU A 390 13.31 32.74 -71.29
C GLU A 390 14.70 33.38 -71.36
N THR A 391 15.14 33.77 -72.56
CA THR A 391 16.34 34.59 -72.80
C THR A 391 16.07 36.07 -72.47
N PRO A 392 16.89 36.75 -71.64
CA PRO A 392 16.74 38.18 -71.37
C PRO A 392 16.87 39.05 -72.62
N ASP A 393 16.11 40.13 -72.68
CA ASP A 393 16.15 41.10 -73.80
C ASP A 393 17.30 42.12 -73.66
N LEU A 394 17.84 42.22 -72.45
CA LEU A 394 18.89 43.15 -72.05
C LEU A 394 19.97 42.38 -71.29
N SER A 395 21.03 42.02 -72.01
CA SER A 395 22.31 41.60 -71.44
C SER A 395 23.09 42.82 -70.93
N TRP A 396 23.86 42.66 -69.85
CA TRP A 396 24.56 43.78 -69.22
C TRP A 396 25.80 44.28 -69.98
N ASP A 397 26.26 43.54 -71.00
CA ASP A 397 27.50 43.86 -71.73
C ASP A 397 27.41 45.08 -72.66
N ASN A 398 26.24 45.68 -72.92
CA ASN A 398 26.17 46.87 -73.81
C ASN A 398 24.95 47.83 -73.70
N VAL A 399 24.09 47.78 -72.67
CA VAL A 399 22.91 48.67 -72.60
C VAL A 399 22.84 49.54 -71.35
N ALA A 400 23.12 50.83 -71.52
CA ALA A 400 22.91 51.83 -70.47
C ALA A 400 21.42 52.16 -70.29
N PHE A 401 20.88 51.92 -69.09
CA PHE A 401 19.53 52.33 -68.72
C PHE A 401 19.43 53.86 -68.68
N GLN A 402 18.65 54.45 -69.60
CA GLN A 402 18.49 55.90 -69.67
C GLN A 402 17.62 56.43 -68.52
N VAL A 403 18.18 57.37 -67.77
CA VAL A 403 17.55 58.00 -66.62
C VAL A 403 17.08 59.41 -67.01
N VAL A 404 15.87 59.50 -67.58
CA VAL A 404 15.41 60.68 -68.34
C VAL A 404 14.84 61.79 -67.46
N GLN A 405 15.35 63.01 -67.61
CA GLN A 405 14.60 64.23 -67.24
C GLN A 405 14.97 65.38 -68.16
N ALA A 406 14.10 66.38 -68.20
CA ALA A 406 14.33 67.63 -68.91
C ALA A 406 15.51 68.43 -68.33
N SER A 407 16.02 69.39 -69.12
CA SER A 407 17.06 70.37 -68.74
C SER A 407 18.45 69.81 -68.35
N GLY A 408 19.05 69.03 -69.27
CA GLY A 408 20.27 69.53 -69.92
C GLY A 408 21.57 69.66 -69.10
N GLN A 409 21.94 68.65 -68.31
CA GLN A 409 23.36 68.27 -68.12
C GLN A 409 23.45 66.78 -67.75
N ALA A 410 24.44 66.07 -68.30
CA ALA A 410 24.54 64.61 -68.19
C ALA A 410 25.27 64.17 -66.91
N GLY A 411 24.79 63.10 -66.27
CA GLY A 411 25.40 62.50 -65.09
C GLY A 411 25.15 60.98 -65.04
N ILE A 412 26.13 60.24 -64.52
CA ILE A 412 26.15 58.78 -64.49
C ILE A 412 25.49 58.27 -63.20
N VAL A 413 24.67 57.22 -63.31
CA VAL A 413 24.18 56.45 -62.15
C VAL A 413 25.17 55.31 -61.89
N GLN A 414 26.02 55.47 -60.88
CA GLN A 414 27.03 54.48 -60.46
C GLN A 414 26.51 53.58 -59.33
N VAL A 415 27.30 52.57 -58.92
CA VAL A 415 27.13 51.88 -57.63
C VAL A 415 27.11 52.93 -56.51
N GLY A 416 26.12 52.89 -55.61
CA GLY A 416 25.79 54.01 -54.72
C GLY A 416 24.73 54.97 -55.28
N ALA A 417 23.98 54.57 -56.30
CA ALA A 417 22.95 55.35 -56.99
C ALA A 417 21.91 55.96 -56.04
N THR A 418 21.84 57.30 -55.93
CA THR A 418 20.78 57.97 -55.13
C THR A 418 19.82 58.79 -55.98
N SER A 419 18.51 58.63 -55.76
CA SER A 419 17.46 59.23 -56.60
C SER A 419 16.24 59.71 -55.79
N SER A 420 15.66 60.87 -56.10
CA SER A 420 14.54 61.50 -55.35
C SER A 420 13.12 60.98 -55.72
N THR A 421 12.08 61.44 -55.02
CA THR A 421 10.68 60.96 -55.17
C THR A 421 10.18 61.00 -56.61
N ASN A 422 10.40 62.14 -57.27
CA ASN A 422 9.97 62.35 -58.64
C ASN A 422 10.96 61.69 -59.61
N ASP A 423 12.22 61.53 -59.20
CA ASP A 423 13.25 60.93 -60.04
C ASP A 423 13.07 59.43 -60.21
N ILE A 424 12.75 58.64 -59.18
CA ILE A 424 12.49 57.20 -59.43
C ILE A 424 11.24 56.98 -60.31
N GLN A 425 10.27 57.90 -60.32
CA GLN A 425 9.05 57.77 -61.12
C GLN A 425 9.11 58.38 -62.54
N THR A 426 10.07 59.28 -62.83
CA THR A 426 10.22 59.94 -64.14
C THR A 426 11.59 59.71 -64.78
N LYS A 427 12.64 59.60 -63.96
CA LYS A 427 14.04 59.37 -64.33
C LYS A 427 14.34 57.88 -64.35
N PHE A 428 14.27 57.15 -63.22
CA PHE A 428 14.64 55.72 -63.13
C PHE A 428 13.50 54.79 -63.64
N VAL A 429 13.02 55.07 -64.84
CA VAL A 429 11.96 54.30 -65.49
C VAL A 429 12.58 53.11 -66.22
N LEU A 430 12.50 51.94 -65.60
CA LEU A 430 12.71 50.64 -66.25
C LEU A 430 11.57 50.36 -67.24
N ALA A 431 11.51 51.12 -68.33
CA ALA A 431 10.44 51.05 -69.31
C ALA A 431 10.29 49.61 -69.85
N ASP A 432 9.07 49.09 -69.77
CA ASP A 432 8.66 47.74 -70.19
C ASP A 432 9.26 46.56 -69.41
N ALA A 433 10.00 46.78 -68.33
CA ALA A 433 10.54 45.71 -67.49
C ALA A 433 9.44 44.98 -66.71
N LYS A 434 9.02 43.81 -67.21
CA LYS A 434 8.10 42.92 -66.47
C LYS A 434 8.84 42.06 -65.45
N ARG A 435 10.01 41.53 -65.81
CA ARG A 435 10.78 40.59 -64.98
C ARG A 435 12.24 40.99 -64.94
N ILE A 436 12.86 40.86 -63.77
CA ILE A 436 14.31 40.95 -63.56
C ILE A 436 14.81 39.56 -63.13
N THR A 437 15.80 39.00 -63.83
CA THR A 437 16.52 37.79 -63.45
C THR A 437 18.03 38.03 -63.34
N THR A 438 18.78 37.01 -62.92
CA THR A 438 20.25 36.99 -63.01
C THR A 438 20.73 35.79 -63.82
N THR A 439 21.71 36.01 -64.70
CA THR A 439 22.36 35.00 -65.56
C THR A 439 23.88 34.98 -65.30
N GLY A 440 24.65 34.10 -65.97
CA GLY A 440 26.07 33.92 -65.66
C GLY A 440 26.92 33.30 -66.78
N ASN A 441 28.22 33.59 -66.72
CA ASN A 441 29.27 33.15 -67.65
C ASN A 441 29.28 31.63 -67.88
N ALA A 442 29.41 31.17 -69.13
CA ALA A 442 29.44 29.75 -69.49
C ALA A 442 30.53 28.93 -68.78
N ALA A 443 31.71 29.50 -68.50
CA ALA A 443 32.77 28.79 -67.78
C ALA A 443 32.43 28.63 -66.29
N ASP A 444 31.93 29.70 -65.66
CA ASP A 444 31.43 29.65 -64.28
C ASP A 444 30.17 28.80 -64.17
N VAL A 445 29.31 28.75 -65.19
CA VAL A 445 28.14 27.84 -65.26
C VAL A 445 28.58 26.38 -65.43
N ALA A 446 29.65 26.09 -66.18
CA ALA A 446 30.18 24.73 -66.29
C ALA A 446 30.85 24.26 -64.99
N GLU A 447 31.61 25.13 -64.31
CA GLU A 447 32.14 24.82 -62.98
C GLU A 447 31.03 24.77 -61.92
N LYS A 448 30.08 25.70 -61.93
CA LYS A 448 28.90 25.70 -61.05
C LYS A 448 28.02 24.48 -61.29
N ALA A 449 27.92 23.96 -62.53
CA ALA A 449 27.23 22.70 -62.80
C ALA A 449 27.99 21.48 -62.25
N ARG A 450 29.32 21.48 -62.27
CA ARG A 450 30.13 20.45 -61.57
C ARG A 450 29.96 20.57 -60.05
N GLN A 451 30.02 21.77 -59.51
CA GLN A 451 29.79 22.05 -58.09
C GLN A 451 28.37 21.71 -57.66
N ASP A 452 27.33 21.99 -58.46
CA ASP A 452 25.94 21.66 -58.16
C ASP A 452 25.66 20.16 -58.31
N ALA A 453 26.28 19.49 -59.29
CA ALA A 453 26.19 18.02 -59.40
C ALA A 453 26.89 17.33 -58.21
N ALA A 454 28.08 17.79 -57.82
CA ALA A 454 28.83 17.27 -56.69
C ALA A 454 28.16 17.61 -55.35
N LEU A 455 27.69 18.86 -55.16
CA LEU A 455 26.91 19.29 -53.99
C LEU A 455 25.61 18.50 -53.90
N LYS A 456 24.85 18.35 -54.99
CA LYS A 456 23.63 17.54 -55.02
C LYS A 456 23.93 16.08 -54.64
N ALA A 457 24.96 15.47 -55.24
CA ALA A 457 25.31 14.08 -54.97
C ALA A 457 25.79 13.86 -53.52
N VAL A 458 26.66 14.73 -52.99
CA VAL A 458 27.09 14.70 -51.58
C VAL A 458 25.90 14.94 -50.65
N ASN A 459 25.08 15.95 -50.92
CA ASN A 459 23.86 16.23 -50.17
C ASN A 459 22.91 15.03 -50.15
N GLU A 460 22.71 14.36 -51.29
CA GLU A 460 21.82 13.21 -51.41
C GLU A 460 22.31 11.96 -50.67
N LEU A 461 23.54 11.95 -50.14
CA LEU A 461 23.99 10.95 -49.15
C LEU A 461 23.33 11.16 -47.78
N PHE A 462 22.88 12.37 -47.47
CA PHE A 462 22.35 12.80 -46.18
C PHE A 462 20.83 12.94 -46.16
N ASN A 463 20.24 12.75 -44.98
CA ASN A 463 18.81 12.96 -44.79
C ASN A 463 18.42 14.41 -45.11
N SER A 464 17.22 14.58 -45.69
CA SER A 464 16.70 15.86 -46.20
C SER A 464 17.66 16.60 -47.16
N ASP A 465 18.56 15.87 -47.83
CA ASP A 465 19.56 16.37 -48.78
C ASP A 465 20.48 17.46 -48.20
N LYS A 466 20.96 17.26 -46.96
CA LYS A 466 21.78 18.24 -46.21
C LYS A 466 22.89 17.59 -45.35
N PRO A 467 24.18 17.81 -45.66
CA PRO A 467 25.30 17.36 -44.83
C PRO A 467 25.26 17.88 -43.39
N SER A 468 24.70 19.08 -43.19
CA SER A 468 24.49 19.69 -41.87
C SER A 468 23.49 18.96 -40.96
N THR A 469 22.87 17.87 -41.42
CA THR A 469 22.08 16.98 -40.56
C THR A 469 22.96 15.99 -39.79
N ASP A 470 24.19 15.76 -40.24
CA ASP A 470 25.13 14.75 -39.73
C ASP A 470 24.55 13.33 -39.69
N VAL A 471 23.53 13.04 -40.53
CA VAL A 471 22.87 11.74 -40.62
C VAL A 471 22.71 11.35 -42.09
N ILE A 472 23.29 10.21 -42.48
CA ILE A 472 23.13 9.65 -43.83
C ILE A 472 21.76 8.98 -44.04
N LYS A 473 21.27 8.92 -45.29
CA LYS A 473 20.03 8.20 -45.63
C LYS A 473 20.17 6.69 -45.38
N ASP A 474 19.04 6.01 -45.21
CA ASP A 474 19.00 4.55 -45.15
C ASP A 474 19.50 3.90 -46.45
N THR A 475 19.20 4.50 -47.60
CA THR A 475 19.69 4.07 -48.92
C THR A 475 21.17 4.36 -49.17
N THR A 476 21.82 5.21 -48.37
CA THR A 476 23.26 5.50 -48.49
C THR A 476 24.07 4.28 -48.12
N ASN A 477 24.88 3.83 -49.07
CA ASN A 477 25.77 2.69 -49.04
C ASN A 477 27.08 3.04 -49.76
N GLN A 478 28.06 2.12 -49.80
CA GLN A 478 29.39 2.43 -50.35
C GLN A 478 29.33 2.89 -51.81
N ALA A 479 28.54 2.23 -52.66
CA ALA A 479 28.41 2.60 -54.07
C ALA A 479 27.81 4.02 -54.27
N ALA A 480 26.97 4.50 -53.36
CA ALA A 480 26.47 5.87 -53.38
C ALA A 480 27.58 6.88 -53.04
N ILE A 481 28.42 6.59 -52.03
CA ILE A 481 29.56 7.43 -51.66
C ILE A 481 30.61 7.44 -52.77
N ASP A 482 30.93 6.28 -53.36
CA ASP A 482 31.86 6.16 -54.47
C ASP A 482 31.38 6.96 -55.70
N ALA A 483 30.07 6.93 -56.00
CA ALA A 483 29.47 7.72 -57.07
C ALA A 483 29.54 9.24 -56.80
N ALA A 484 29.25 9.67 -55.56
CA ALA A 484 29.40 11.07 -55.16
C ALA A 484 30.87 11.51 -55.22
N LYS A 485 31.82 10.63 -54.87
CA LYS A 485 33.26 10.91 -54.95
C LYS A 485 33.71 11.26 -56.37
N VAL A 486 33.28 10.52 -57.39
CA VAL A 486 33.61 10.82 -58.79
C VAL A 486 33.21 12.25 -59.18
N LEU A 487 32.09 12.74 -58.66
CA LEU A 487 31.62 14.11 -58.93
C LEU A 487 32.41 15.17 -58.15
N VAL A 488 32.73 14.92 -56.87
CA VAL A 488 33.61 15.80 -56.07
C VAL A 488 35.02 15.87 -56.67
N ASP A 489 35.54 14.77 -57.20
CA ASP A 489 36.83 14.73 -57.87
C ASP A 489 36.85 15.55 -59.17
N ALA A 490 35.70 15.77 -59.82
CA ALA A 490 35.59 16.59 -61.02
C ALA A 490 35.51 18.12 -60.78
N VAL A 491 35.21 18.57 -59.56
CA VAL A 491 35.19 20.00 -59.19
C VAL A 491 36.59 20.61 -59.37
N THR A 492 36.67 21.85 -59.88
CA THR A 492 37.97 22.52 -60.15
C THR A 492 38.27 23.70 -59.23
N ASP A 493 37.26 24.31 -58.59
CA ASP A 493 37.50 25.24 -57.47
C ASP A 493 38.08 24.47 -56.26
N PRO A 494 39.28 24.84 -55.76
CA PRO A 494 39.94 24.11 -54.68
C PRO A 494 39.25 24.29 -53.32
N THR A 495 38.54 25.40 -53.11
CA THR A 495 37.84 25.72 -51.86
C THR A 495 36.54 24.94 -51.76
N VAL A 496 35.73 24.95 -52.83
CA VAL A 496 34.47 24.20 -52.91
C VAL A 496 34.77 22.70 -52.92
N LYS A 497 35.80 22.24 -53.63
CA LYS A 497 36.23 20.85 -53.58
C LYS A 497 36.68 20.41 -52.18
N ALA A 498 37.42 21.25 -51.45
CA ALA A 498 37.82 20.94 -50.08
C ALA A 498 36.61 20.86 -49.12
N ALA A 499 35.61 21.73 -49.28
CA ALA A 499 34.37 21.67 -48.50
C ALA A 499 33.56 20.38 -48.82
N LEU A 500 33.32 20.10 -50.11
CA LEU A 500 32.58 18.91 -50.53
C LEU A 500 33.30 17.61 -50.18
N GLN A 501 34.64 17.56 -50.26
CA GLN A 501 35.42 16.39 -49.85
C GLN A 501 35.40 16.18 -48.32
N LYS A 502 35.29 17.25 -47.52
CA LYS A 502 35.07 17.12 -46.07
C LYS A 502 33.70 16.51 -45.78
N ASP A 503 32.64 17.01 -46.40
CA ASP A 503 31.28 16.51 -46.18
C ASP A 503 31.11 15.08 -46.71
N LEU A 504 31.77 14.74 -47.83
CA LEU A 504 31.86 13.38 -48.37
C LEU A 504 32.64 12.42 -47.43
N ASN A 505 33.77 12.87 -46.86
CA ASN A 505 34.48 12.10 -45.83
C ASN A 505 33.58 11.86 -44.61
N ARG A 506 32.80 12.87 -44.20
CA ARG A 506 31.86 12.74 -43.09
C ARG A 506 30.74 11.75 -43.41
N ALA A 507 30.24 11.72 -44.65
CA ALA A 507 29.30 10.69 -45.09
C ALA A 507 29.89 9.28 -44.99
N GLN A 508 31.19 9.09 -45.28
CA GLN A 508 31.88 7.81 -45.09
C GLN A 508 32.00 7.45 -43.61
N GLU A 509 32.45 8.37 -42.74
CA GLU A 509 32.51 8.15 -41.29
C GLU A 509 31.15 7.73 -40.71
N LEU A 510 30.06 8.35 -41.19
CA LEU A 510 28.70 8.04 -40.80
C LEU A 510 28.20 6.71 -41.39
N LEU A 511 28.65 6.32 -42.58
CA LEU A 511 28.37 4.99 -43.15
C LEU A 511 29.10 3.88 -42.38
N ASP A 512 30.37 4.10 -42.05
CA ASP A 512 31.16 3.18 -41.25
C ASP A 512 30.57 3.05 -39.84
N ALA A 513 30.13 4.16 -39.24
CA ALA A 513 29.40 4.17 -37.97
C ALA A 513 28.03 3.47 -38.05
N LYS A 514 27.24 3.69 -39.12
CA LYS A 514 25.97 3.00 -39.38
C LYS A 514 26.16 1.50 -39.54
N ASN A 515 27.19 1.08 -40.28
CA ASN A 515 27.55 -0.32 -40.46
C ASN A 515 28.03 -0.96 -39.15
N ALA A 516 28.86 -0.26 -38.36
CA ALA A 516 29.31 -0.71 -37.05
C ALA A 516 28.15 -0.80 -36.05
N ALA A 517 27.22 0.15 -36.07
CA ALA A 517 26.01 0.14 -35.23
C ALA A 517 25.08 -1.03 -35.61
N ALA A 518 24.87 -1.29 -36.91
CA ALA A 518 24.11 -2.43 -37.39
C ALA A 518 24.77 -3.78 -37.01
N ALA A 519 26.10 -3.87 -37.11
CA ALA A 519 26.85 -5.06 -36.67
C ALA A 519 26.78 -5.26 -35.14
N ALA A 520 26.89 -4.18 -34.36
CA ALA A 520 26.74 -4.23 -32.90
C ALA A 520 25.32 -4.60 -32.48
N GLU A 521 24.30 -4.06 -33.14
CA GLU A 521 22.90 -4.42 -32.92
C GLU A 521 22.64 -5.88 -33.28
N LYS A 522 23.14 -6.37 -34.41
CA LYS A 522 23.08 -7.80 -34.77
C LYS A 522 23.76 -8.69 -33.73
N ALA A 523 24.91 -8.27 -33.19
CA ALA A 523 25.60 -9.00 -32.13
C ALA A 523 24.80 -9.05 -30.82
N LYS A 524 24.10 -7.97 -30.44
CA LYS A 524 23.16 -8.01 -29.30
C LYS A 524 21.97 -8.94 -29.58
N GLN A 525 21.40 -8.89 -30.78
CA GLN A 525 20.28 -9.76 -31.18
C GLN A 525 20.69 -11.23 -31.09
N ASP A 526 21.89 -11.59 -31.57
CA ASP A 526 22.41 -12.95 -31.47
C ASP A 526 22.71 -13.37 -30.02
N ALA A 527 23.23 -12.46 -29.19
CA ALA A 527 23.44 -12.71 -27.76
C ALA A 527 22.12 -12.90 -26.99
N ALA A 528 21.12 -12.05 -27.26
CA ALA A 528 19.80 -12.11 -26.65
C ALA A 528 19.01 -13.35 -27.12
N LEU A 529 19.03 -13.66 -28.42
CA LEU A 529 18.45 -14.88 -28.98
C LEU A 529 19.08 -16.13 -28.36
N LYS A 530 20.42 -16.17 -28.26
CA LYS A 530 21.11 -17.28 -27.60
C LYS A 530 20.68 -17.40 -26.13
N ALA A 531 20.68 -16.29 -25.37
CA ALA A 531 20.34 -16.31 -23.96
C ALA A 531 18.89 -16.74 -23.70
N VAL A 532 17.93 -16.22 -24.48
CA VAL A 532 16.51 -16.62 -24.39
C VAL A 532 16.35 -18.10 -24.77
N ASN A 533 16.95 -18.55 -25.87
CA ASN A 533 16.95 -19.95 -26.28
C ASN A 533 17.50 -20.86 -25.16
N GLU A 534 18.61 -20.48 -24.52
CA GLU A 534 19.25 -21.26 -23.46
C GLU A 534 18.44 -21.36 -22.15
N LEU A 535 17.32 -20.64 -22.00
CA LEU A 535 16.34 -20.86 -20.91
C LEU A 535 15.53 -22.15 -21.12
N PHE A 536 15.36 -22.59 -22.36
CA PHE A 536 14.48 -23.69 -22.76
C PHE A 536 15.20 -25.02 -22.97
N ASN A 537 14.47 -26.12 -22.83
CA ASN A 537 14.99 -27.44 -23.13
C ASN A 537 15.42 -27.52 -24.60
N ASN A 538 16.51 -28.25 -24.86
CA ASN A 538 17.19 -28.31 -26.17
C ASN A 538 17.51 -26.93 -26.78
N ASN A 539 17.71 -25.91 -25.94
CA ASN A 539 17.90 -24.51 -26.35
C ASN A 539 16.82 -23.99 -27.32
N THR A 540 15.56 -24.40 -27.15
CA THR A 540 14.50 -24.20 -28.16
C THR A 540 13.18 -23.75 -27.51
N PRO A 541 12.74 -22.47 -27.68
CA PRO A 541 11.50 -21.95 -27.08
C PRO A 541 10.23 -22.72 -27.44
N SER A 542 10.14 -23.25 -28.67
CA SER A 542 9.00 -24.06 -29.13
C SER A 542 8.88 -25.44 -28.46
N THR A 543 9.77 -25.81 -27.53
CA THR A 543 9.55 -26.95 -26.62
C THR A 543 8.55 -26.64 -25.50
N ASP A 544 8.22 -25.36 -25.28
CA ASP A 544 7.34 -24.86 -24.21
C ASP A 544 7.70 -25.35 -22.80
N ALA A 545 8.98 -25.68 -22.59
CA ALA A 545 9.48 -26.22 -21.33
C ALA A 545 10.88 -25.65 -21.02
N ILE A 546 11.01 -25.01 -19.86
CA ILE A 546 12.30 -24.50 -19.36
C ILE A 546 13.20 -25.62 -18.80
N LYS A 547 14.52 -25.37 -18.76
CA LYS A 547 15.48 -26.31 -18.14
C LYS A 547 15.26 -26.43 -16.63
N GLY A 548 15.71 -27.55 -16.08
CA GLY A 548 15.84 -27.74 -14.62
C GLY A 548 16.69 -26.63 -13.97
N THR A 549 17.75 -26.19 -14.64
CA THR A 549 18.67 -25.12 -14.22
C THR A 549 18.16 -23.69 -14.45
N THR A 550 17.03 -23.49 -15.14
CA THR A 550 16.49 -22.15 -15.37
C THR A 550 15.85 -21.62 -14.10
N ASP A 551 16.35 -20.48 -13.63
CA ASP A 551 15.93 -19.75 -12.43
C ASP A 551 15.75 -18.26 -12.74
N GLN A 552 15.42 -17.46 -11.72
CA GLN A 552 15.20 -16.02 -11.90
C GLN A 552 16.47 -15.25 -12.30
N ALA A 553 17.66 -15.74 -11.94
CA ALA A 553 18.92 -15.09 -12.33
C ALA A 553 19.19 -15.31 -13.83
N ALA A 554 18.92 -16.51 -14.35
CA ALA A 554 18.98 -16.80 -15.78
C ALA A 554 17.96 -15.98 -16.58
N ILE A 555 16.70 -15.88 -16.10
CA ILE A 555 15.68 -15.02 -16.73
C ILE A 555 16.14 -13.56 -16.73
N ASN A 556 16.63 -13.03 -15.60
CA ASN A 556 17.06 -11.64 -15.49
C ASN A 556 18.28 -11.32 -16.36
N ALA A 557 19.22 -12.28 -16.52
CA ALA A 557 20.37 -12.14 -17.42
C ALA A 557 19.95 -12.13 -18.90
N ALA A 558 19.04 -13.02 -19.31
CA ALA A 558 18.44 -12.99 -20.65
C ALA A 558 17.64 -11.71 -20.88
N LYS A 559 16.90 -11.23 -19.87
CA LYS A 559 16.17 -9.96 -19.92
C LYS A 559 17.09 -8.77 -20.16
N ALA A 560 18.21 -8.64 -19.44
CA ALA A 560 19.16 -7.56 -19.65
C ALA A 560 19.71 -7.51 -21.09
N LEU A 561 19.87 -8.66 -21.74
CA LEU A 561 20.29 -8.75 -23.15
C LEU A 561 19.14 -8.37 -24.10
N VAL A 562 17.91 -8.84 -23.87
CA VAL A 562 16.71 -8.45 -24.65
C VAL A 562 16.42 -6.95 -24.51
N ASP A 563 16.58 -6.37 -23.31
CA ASP A 563 16.41 -4.94 -23.06
C ASP A 563 17.45 -4.08 -23.81
N ALA A 564 18.64 -4.62 -24.11
CA ALA A 564 19.68 -3.93 -24.87
C ALA A 564 19.44 -3.92 -26.40
N VAL A 565 18.67 -4.87 -26.93
CA VAL A 565 18.24 -4.91 -28.35
C VAL A 565 17.44 -3.66 -28.69
N THR A 566 17.72 -3.03 -29.84
CA THR A 566 17.02 -1.82 -30.29
C THR A 566 16.06 -2.05 -31.46
N ASP A 567 16.18 -3.14 -32.22
CA ASP A 567 15.15 -3.54 -33.19
C ASP A 567 13.85 -3.90 -32.45
N PRO A 568 12.72 -3.18 -32.69
CA PRO A 568 11.49 -3.40 -31.93
C PRO A 568 10.80 -4.73 -32.29
N THR A 569 11.02 -5.27 -33.48
CA THR A 569 10.38 -6.51 -33.95
C THR A 569 11.09 -7.72 -33.38
N VAL A 570 12.43 -7.75 -33.45
CA VAL A 570 13.25 -8.79 -32.82
C VAL A 570 13.10 -8.74 -31.30
N LYS A 571 13.10 -7.54 -30.71
CA LYS A 571 12.85 -7.38 -29.26
C LYS A 571 11.47 -7.87 -28.85
N ALA A 572 10.40 -7.59 -29.61
CA ALA A 572 9.06 -8.10 -29.31
C ALA A 572 8.98 -9.63 -29.38
N ALA A 573 9.63 -10.25 -30.37
CA ALA A 573 9.70 -11.71 -30.48
C ALA A 573 10.46 -12.33 -29.30
N LEU A 574 11.66 -11.83 -28.99
CA LEU A 574 12.47 -12.33 -27.87
C LEU A 574 11.81 -12.06 -26.51
N GLN A 575 11.14 -10.92 -26.33
CA GLN A 575 10.42 -10.60 -25.09
C GLN A 575 9.19 -11.48 -24.91
N LYS A 576 8.52 -11.93 -25.99
CA LYS A 576 7.45 -12.93 -25.92
C LYS A 576 7.97 -14.28 -25.40
N ASP A 577 9.06 -14.79 -25.96
CA ASP A 577 9.62 -16.08 -25.54
C ASP A 577 10.24 -15.99 -24.13
N LEU A 578 10.83 -14.86 -23.78
CA LEU A 578 11.30 -14.55 -22.42
C LEU A 578 10.15 -14.45 -21.40
N ASN A 579 9.03 -13.81 -21.76
CA ASN A 579 7.82 -13.81 -20.93
C ASN A 579 7.31 -15.24 -20.73
N ARG A 580 7.30 -16.05 -21.79
CA ARG A 580 6.88 -17.46 -21.69
C ARG A 580 7.82 -18.28 -20.80
N ALA A 581 9.13 -18.01 -20.84
CA ALA A 581 10.08 -18.62 -19.91
C ALA A 581 9.83 -18.21 -18.44
N GLN A 582 9.42 -16.96 -18.19
CA GLN A 582 8.99 -16.51 -16.86
C GLN A 582 7.70 -17.21 -16.41
N GLU A 583 6.66 -17.27 -17.26
CA GLU A 583 5.40 -17.99 -16.96
C GLU A 583 5.66 -19.46 -16.58
N LEU A 584 6.57 -20.13 -17.31
CA LEU A 584 6.98 -21.51 -17.05
C LEU A 584 7.82 -21.64 -15.76
N LEU A 585 8.62 -20.63 -15.41
CA LEU A 585 9.35 -20.57 -14.13
C LEU A 585 8.39 -20.35 -12.96
N ASP A 586 7.42 -19.46 -13.11
CA ASP A 586 6.41 -19.18 -12.09
C ASP A 586 5.51 -20.40 -11.88
N ALA A 587 5.13 -21.11 -12.95
CA ALA A 587 4.43 -22.39 -12.87
C ALA A 587 5.28 -23.49 -12.19
N LYS A 588 6.58 -23.60 -12.51
CA LYS A 588 7.54 -24.51 -11.85
C LYS A 588 7.66 -24.21 -10.36
N ASN A 589 7.75 -22.94 -9.98
CA ASN A 589 7.84 -22.48 -8.59
C ASN A 589 6.52 -22.72 -7.84
N ALA A 590 5.36 -22.44 -8.46
CA ALA A 590 4.04 -22.69 -7.89
C ALA A 590 3.76 -24.20 -7.71
N ALA A 591 4.20 -25.04 -8.66
CA ALA A 591 4.13 -26.50 -8.52
C ALA A 591 5.01 -27.00 -7.36
N ALA A 592 6.23 -26.49 -7.23
CA ALA A 592 7.13 -26.83 -6.11
C ALA A 592 6.55 -26.37 -4.75
N ALA A 593 5.96 -25.17 -4.68
CA ALA A 593 5.29 -24.67 -3.48
C ALA A 593 4.03 -25.49 -3.13
N THR A 594 3.25 -25.90 -4.14
CA THR A 594 2.09 -26.79 -3.97
C THR A 594 2.49 -28.17 -3.44
N GLU A 595 3.59 -28.71 -3.96
CA GLU A 595 4.15 -29.98 -3.49
C GLU A 595 4.72 -29.87 -2.08
N LYS A 596 5.42 -28.79 -1.74
CA LYS A 596 5.87 -28.52 -0.37
C LYS A 596 4.68 -28.38 0.60
N ALA A 597 3.59 -27.74 0.19
CA ALA A 597 2.38 -27.62 1.00
C ALA A 597 1.69 -28.98 1.25
N LYS A 598 1.67 -29.88 0.26
CA LYS A 598 1.21 -31.26 0.46
C LYS A 598 2.11 -32.01 1.44
N GLN A 599 3.43 -31.90 1.29
CA GLN A 599 4.40 -32.52 2.20
C GLN A 599 4.22 -32.03 3.63
N ASP A 600 4.04 -30.73 3.84
CA ASP A 600 3.81 -30.16 5.18
C ASP A 600 2.45 -30.58 5.77
N ALA A 601 1.39 -30.66 4.95
CA ALA A 601 0.08 -31.15 5.37
C ALA A 601 0.12 -32.64 5.74
N ALA A 602 0.80 -33.47 4.94
CA ALA A 602 0.98 -34.90 5.19
C ALA A 602 1.87 -35.16 6.40
N LEU A 603 2.99 -34.43 6.54
CA LEU A 603 3.87 -34.47 7.71
C LEU A 603 3.11 -34.09 8.98
N LYS A 604 2.35 -32.98 8.95
CA LYS A 604 1.51 -32.57 10.08
C LYS A 604 0.49 -33.67 10.43
N ALA A 605 -0.24 -34.20 9.45
CA ALA A 605 -1.27 -35.19 9.68
C ALA A 605 -0.70 -36.51 10.27
N VAL A 606 0.41 -37.00 9.73
CA VAL A 606 1.12 -38.18 10.27
C VAL A 606 1.64 -37.90 11.68
N ASN A 607 2.30 -36.76 11.90
CA ASN A 607 2.77 -36.34 13.22
C ASN A 607 1.64 -36.30 14.25
N GLU A 608 0.47 -35.76 13.89
CA GLU A 608 -0.68 -35.62 14.78
C GLU A 608 -1.37 -36.95 15.13
N LEU A 609 -1.01 -38.08 14.51
CA LEU A 609 -1.40 -39.43 14.97
C LEU A 609 -0.68 -39.82 16.28
N PHE A 610 0.50 -39.26 16.52
CA PHE A 610 1.39 -39.61 17.64
C PHE A 610 1.30 -38.63 18.81
N ASN A 611 1.63 -39.12 20.00
CA ASN A 611 1.74 -38.28 21.19
C ASN A 611 2.79 -37.17 20.98
N ASN A 612 2.58 -36.01 21.62
CA ASN A 612 3.37 -34.80 21.43
C ASN A 612 3.53 -34.34 19.96
N ASN A 613 2.68 -34.82 19.05
CA ASN A 613 2.75 -34.59 17.61
C ASN A 613 4.09 -35.01 16.98
N THR A 614 4.66 -36.17 17.35
CA THR A 614 5.88 -36.69 16.70
C THR A 614 5.96 -38.23 16.70
N PRO A 615 6.28 -38.89 15.56
CA PRO A 615 6.53 -40.32 15.48
C PRO A 615 7.63 -40.82 16.42
N ALA A 616 8.55 -39.94 16.84
CA ALA A 616 9.62 -40.25 17.77
C ALA A 616 9.15 -40.65 19.19
N THR A 617 7.86 -40.51 19.52
CA THR A 617 7.31 -41.08 20.77
C THR A 617 7.01 -42.58 20.67
N ASP A 618 6.97 -43.16 19.48
CA ASP A 618 6.52 -44.53 19.17
C ASP A 618 5.17 -44.92 19.82
N ALA A 619 4.31 -43.92 20.06
CA ALA A 619 3.04 -44.09 20.77
C ALA A 619 1.97 -43.15 20.18
N ILE A 620 0.86 -43.73 19.74
CA ILE A 620 -0.30 -43.00 19.20
C ILE A 620 -1.15 -42.34 20.30
N LYS A 621 -1.91 -41.31 19.93
CA LYS A 621 -2.86 -40.65 20.85
C LYS A 621 -4.02 -41.57 21.23
N GLY A 622 -4.63 -41.28 22.38
CA GLY A 622 -5.90 -41.90 22.78
C GLY A 622 -7.01 -41.74 21.73
N THR A 623 -7.05 -40.58 21.06
CA THR A 623 -7.98 -40.22 19.99
C THR A 623 -7.62 -40.76 18.60
N THR A 624 -6.45 -41.39 18.41
CA THR A 624 -6.06 -41.93 17.10
C THR A 624 -6.85 -43.20 16.81
N ASP A 625 -7.56 -43.21 15.68
CA ASP A 625 -8.40 -44.28 15.18
C ASP A 625 -8.18 -44.51 13.67
N GLN A 626 -8.96 -45.42 13.07
CA GLN A 626 -8.80 -45.75 11.66
C GLN A 626 -9.20 -44.59 10.72
N ALA A 627 -10.11 -43.71 11.14
CA ALA A 627 -10.50 -42.56 10.32
C ALA A 627 -9.36 -41.52 10.27
N ALA A 628 -8.69 -41.27 11.40
CA ALA A 628 -7.51 -40.43 11.47
C ALA A 628 -6.36 -40.97 10.60
N ILE A 629 -6.07 -42.28 10.66
CA ILE A 629 -5.04 -42.91 9.82
C ILE A 629 -5.42 -42.85 8.34
N ASN A 630 -6.68 -43.11 7.97
CA ASN A 630 -7.13 -43.02 6.58
C ASN A 630 -7.05 -41.58 6.03
N ALA A 631 -7.34 -40.56 6.86
CA ALA A 631 -7.20 -39.15 6.49
C ALA A 631 -5.73 -38.76 6.29
N ALA A 632 -4.83 -39.16 7.19
CA ALA A 632 -3.39 -38.98 7.02
C ALA A 632 -2.87 -39.71 5.78
N LYS A 633 -3.37 -40.93 5.50
CA LYS A 633 -3.03 -41.68 4.29
C LYS A 633 -3.39 -40.94 3.01
N ALA A 634 -4.60 -40.37 2.91
CA ALA A 634 -5.00 -39.62 1.73
C ALA A 634 -4.07 -38.43 1.44
N LEU A 635 -3.52 -37.78 2.47
CA LEU A 635 -2.53 -36.70 2.33
C LEU A 635 -1.15 -37.23 1.91
N VAL A 636 -0.66 -38.32 2.52
CA VAL A 636 0.59 -38.99 2.11
C VAL A 636 0.51 -39.52 0.68
N ASP A 637 -0.65 -40.02 0.25
CA ASP A 637 -0.86 -40.48 -1.12
C ASP A 637 -0.82 -39.34 -2.16
N ALA A 638 -1.17 -38.11 -1.77
CA ALA A 638 -1.16 -36.93 -2.64
C ALA A 638 0.23 -36.29 -2.87
N VAL A 639 1.21 -36.58 -2.00
CA VAL A 639 2.63 -36.18 -2.14
C VAL A 639 3.22 -36.80 -3.42
N THR A 640 3.99 -36.04 -4.19
CA THR A 640 4.66 -36.53 -5.41
C THR A 640 6.17 -36.71 -5.26
N ASP A 641 6.80 -36.10 -4.26
CA ASP A 641 8.18 -36.46 -3.89
C ASP A 641 8.23 -37.88 -3.32
N SER A 642 8.86 -38.79 -4.06
CA SER A 642 8.95 -40.21 -3.68
C SER A 642 9.76 -40.46 -2.41
N THR A 643 10.71 -39.59 -2.04
CA THR A 643 11.56 -39.72 -0.85
C THR A 643 10.79 -39.30 0.40
N VAL A 644 10.14 -38.13 0.34
CA VAL A 644 9.31 -37.63 1.45
C VAL A 644 8.09 -38.54 1.65
N LYS A 645 7.46 -38.99 0.55
CA LYS A 645 6.36 -39.95 0.62
C LYS A 645 6.77 -41.28 1.26
N ALA A 646 7.95 -41.82 0.92
CA ALA A 646 8.44 -43.05 1.53
C ALA A 646 8.71 -42.90 3.04
N ALA A 647 9.26 -41.76 3.47
CA ALA A 647 9.45 -41.46 4.89
C ALA A 647 8.10 -41.35 5.63
N LEU A 648 7.16 -40.56 5.12
CA LEU A 648 5.84 -40.39 5.75
C LEU A 648 5.00 -41.68 5.74
N GLN A 649 5.07 -42.49 4.69
CA GLN A 649 4.38 -43.78 4.63
C GLN A 649 4.94 -44.80 5.63
N LYS A 650 6.23 -44.73 5.98
CA LYS A 650 6.83 -45.54 7.04
C LYS A 650 6.24 -45.20 8.41
N ASP A 651 6.19 -43.92 8.76
CA ASP A 651 5.67 -43.47 10.06
C ASP A 651 4.14 -43.67 10.14
N LEU A 652 3.43 -43.51 9.02
CA LEU A 652 2.02 -43.85 8.88
C LEU A 652 1.74 -45.36 9.06
N ASN A 653 2.58 -46.23 8.49
CA ASN A 653 2.50 -47.68 8.74
C ASN A 653 2.71 -47.98 10.22
N ARG A 654 3.68 -47.31 10.87
CA ARG A 654 3.94 -47.49 12.30
C ARG A 654 2.76 -47.05 13.17
N ALA A 655 2.07 -45.97 12.79
CA ALA A 655 0.83 -45.56 13.45
C ALA A 655 -0.28 -46.62 13.32
N GLN A 656 -0.37 -47.32 12.18
CA GLN A 656 -1.32 -48.44 11.99
C GLN A 656 -0.96 -49.64 12.88
N GLU A 657 0.32 -50.06 12.91
CA GLU A 657 0.77 -51.15 13.79
C GLU A 657 0.42 -50.87 15.27
N LEU A 658 0.60 -49.64 15.72
CA LEU A 658 0.27 -49.20 17.08
C LEU A 658 -1.24 -49.13 17.33
N LEU A 659 -2.05 -48.80 16.32
CA LEU A 659 -3.51 -48.84 16.40
C LEU A 659 -4.03 -50.28 16.46
N ASP A 660 -3.47 -51.17 15.65
CA ASP A 660 -3.84 -52.58 15.63
C ASP A 660 -3.47 -53.25 16.96
N ALA A 661 -2.30 -52.91 17.54
CA ALA A 661 -1.90 -53.34 18.88
C ALA A 661 -2.82 -52.79 19.98
N LYS A 662 -3.21 -51.51 19.92
CA LYS A 662 -4.20 -50.87 20.82
C LYS A 662 -5.55 -51.57 20.76
N ASN A 663 -6.03 -51.88 19.57
CA ASN A 663 -7.30 -52.58 19.33
C ASN A 663 -7.25 -54.04 19.83
N ALA A 664 -6.14 -54.75 19.56
CA ALA A 664 -5.92 -56.11 20.05
C ALA A 664 -5.84 -56.18 21.58
N ALA A 665 -5.19 -55.20 22.24
CA ALA A 665 -5.14 -55.10 23.69
C ALA A 665 -6.53 -54.84 24.29
N ALA A 666 -7.33 -53.95 23.70
CA ALA A 666 -8.71 -53.71 24.11
C ALA A 666 -9.61 -54.94 23.93
N ALA A 667 -9.46 -55.68 22.83
CA ALA A 667 -10.19 -56.93 22.59
C ALA A 667 -9.78 -58.05 23.58
N ALA A 668 -8.49 -58.18 23.89
CA ALA A 668 -7.99 -59.13 24.88
C ALA A 668 -8.46 -58.78 26.30
N GLU A 669 -8.54 -57.50 26.65
CA GLU A 669 -9.12 -57.04 27.91
C GLU A 669 -10.62 -57.34 27.98
N LYS A 670 -11.38 -57.05 26.92
CA LYS A 670 -12.81 -57.38 26.85
C LYS A 670 -13.05 -58.89 26.99
N ALA A 671 -12.21 -59.73 26.39
CA ALA A 671 -12.29 -61.18 26.52
C ALA A 671 -12.05 -61.68 27.96
N LYS A 672 -11.12 -61.06 28.71
CA LYS A 672 -10.95 -61.33 30.15
C LYS A 672 -12.17 -60.90 30.96
N GLN A 673 -12.72 -59.71 30.67
CA GLN A 673 -13.92 -59.20 31.34
C GLN A 673 -15.11 -60.13 31.12
N ASP A 674 -15.32 -60.63 29.89
CA ASP A 674 -16.39 -61.57 29.58
C ASP A 674 -16.20 -62.94 30.25
N ALA A 675 -14.94 -63.44 30.29
CA ALA A 675 -14.62 -64.67 30.99
C ALA A 675 -14.83 -64.56 32.52
N ALA A 676 -14.40 -63.44 33.12
CA ALA A 676 -14.56 -63.17 34.54
C ALA A 676 -16.03 -62.90 34.91
N LEU A 677 -16.76 -62.13 34.11
CA LEU A 677 -18.20 -61.91 34.26
C LEU A 677 -18.97 -63.24 34.19
N LYS A 678 -18.68 -64.08 33.18
CA LYS A 678 -19.29 -65.41 33.08
C LYS A 678 -18.99 -66.25 34.32
N ALA A 679 -17.74 -66.32 34.75
CA ALA A 679 -17.34 -67.15 35.89
C ALA A 679 -17.97 -66.68 37.21
N VAL A 680 -18.01 -65.38 37.48
CA VAL A 680 -18.69 -64.81 38.67
C VAL A 680 -20.19 -65.06 38.59
N ASN A 681 -20.83 -64.79 37.45
CA ASN A 681 -22.25 -65.06 37.23
C ASN A 681 -22.59 -66.54 37.49
N GLU A 682 -21.77 -67.47 37.01
CA GLU A 682 -21.98 -68.92 37.16
C GLU A 682 -21.84 -69.44 38.61
N LEU A 683 -21.40 -68.62 39.57
CA LEU A 683 -21.48 -68.95 41.01
C LEU A 683 -22.92 -68.83 41.55
N PHE A 684 -23.77 -68.03 40.91
CA PHE A 684 -25.12 -67.69 41.37
C PHE A 684 -26.22 -68.47 40.65
N ASN A 685 -27.37 -68.61 41.30
CA ASN A 685 -28.55 -69.22 40.69
C ASN A 685 -28.98 -68.45 39.44
N ASN A 686 -29.48 -69.18 38.44
CA ASN A 686 -29.81 -68.65 37.10
C ASN A 686 -28.66 -67.84 36.45
N ASN A 687 -27.41 -68.12 36.80
CA ASN A 687 -26.22 -67.39 36.36
C ASN A 687 -26.32 -65.86 36.59
N THR A 688 -26.93 -65.42 37.69
CA THR A 688 -27.30 -64.01 37.90
C THR A 688 -27.01 -63.55 39.34
N PRO A 689 -26.01 -62.68 39.59
CA PRO A 689 -25.65 -62.21 40.94
C PRO A 689 -26.77 -61.52 41.72
N SER A 690 -27.68 -60.82 41.03
CA SER A 690 -28.84 -60.16 41.67
C SER A 690 -29.90 -61.13 42.21
N THR A 691 -29.72 -62.45 42.09
CA THR A 691 -30.51 -63.44 42.84
C THR A 691 -30.10 -63.56 44.31
N ASP A 692 -28.94 -63.02 44.69
CA ASP A 692 -28.34 -63.08 46.04
C ASP A 692 -28.25 -64.50 46.64
N ALA A 693 -28.19 -65.52 45.77
CA ALA A 693 -28.14 -66.92 46.17
C ALA A 693 -27.19 -67.72 45.27
N ILE A 694 -26.21 -68.41 45.87
CA ILE A 694 -25.27 -69.29 45.17
C ILE A 694 -25.93 -70.63 44.78
N LYS A 695 -25.38 -71.31 43.76
CA LYS A 695 -25.79 -72.67 43.38
C LYS A 695 -25.39 -73.67 44.45
N GLY A 696 -26.14 -74.78 44.54
CA GLY A 696 -25.75 -75.93 45.39
C GLY A 696 -24.46 -76.65 44.96
N THR A 697 -23.90 -76.31 43.80
CA THR A 697 -22.61 -76.78 43.29
C THR A 697 -21.48 -75.75 43.45
N THR A 698 -21.75 -74.59 44.06
CA THR A 698 -20.74 -73.54 44.29
C THR A 698 -19.94 -73.87 45.53
N ASP A 699 -18.65 -74.08 45.36
CA ASP A 699 -17.68 -74.40 46.41
C ASP A 699 -16.47 -73.45 46.38
N GLN A 700 -15.54 -73.63 47.32
CA GLN A 700 -14.34 -72.79 47.40
C GLN A 700 -13.43 -72.90 46.17
N ALA A 701 -13.44 -74.04 45.47
CA ALA A 701 -12.63 -74.21 44.25
C ALA A 701 -13.20 -73.38 43.10
N SER A 702 -14.53 -73.37 42.93
CA SER A 702 -15.22 -72.55 41.94
C SER A 702 -15.07 -71.04 42.20
N ILE A 703 -15.14 -70.60 43.46
CA ILE A 703 -14.88 -69.21 43.84
C ILE A 703 -13.42 -68.82 43.58
N ASN A 704 -12.45 -69.69 43.93
CA ASN A 704 -11.04 -69.44 43.65
C ASN A 704 -10.74 -69.38 42.14
N ALA A 705 -11.41 -70.19 41.32
CA ALA A 705 -11.29 -70.16 39.86
C ALA A 705 -11.87 -68.87 39.26
N ALA A 706 -13.06 -68.44 39.72
CA ALA A 706 -13.63 -67.15 39.35
C ALA A 706 -12.73 -65.98 39.78
N LYS A 707 -12.11 -66.07 40.98
CA LYS A 707 -11.16 -65.07 41.47
C LYS A 707 -9.94 -64.90 40.55
N ALA A 708 -9.33 -65.99 40.09
CA ALA A 708 -8.19 -65.90 39.18
C ALA A 708 -8.52 -65.15 37.88
N LEU A 709 -9.75 -65.28 37.37
CA LEU A 709 -10.22 -64.54 36.19
C LEU A 709 -10.49 -63.06 36.50
N VAL A 710 -11.14 -62.75 37.62
CA VAL A 710 -11.34 -61.36 38.09
C VAL A 710 -10.01 -60.66 38.37
N ASP A 711 -9.01 -61.38 38.88
CA ASP A 711 -7.67 -60.83 39.10
C ASP A 711 -6.92 -60.51 37.79
N ALA A 712 -7.22 -61.21 36.69
CA ALA A 712 -6.59 -60.99 35.39
C ALA A 712 -7.16 -59.80 34.59
N VAL A 713 -8.40 -59.35 34.91
CA VAL A 713 -9.03 -58.12 34.39
C VAL A 713 -8.14 -56.91 34.73
N THR A 714 -7.98 -55.99 33.78
CA THR A 714 -7.14 -54.78 33.96
C THR A 714 -7.93 -53.47 33.98
N ASP A 715 -9.19 -53.44 33.54
CA ASP A 715 -10.10 -52.33 33.84
C ASP A 715 -10.43 -52.32 35.35
N PRO A 716 -10.09 -51.24 36.09
CA PRO A 716 -10.28 -51.20 37.54
C PRO A 716 -11.77 -51.11 37.94
N THR A 717 -12.64 -50.58 37.09
CA THR A 717 -14.07 -50.39 37.34
C THR A 717 -14.81 -51.71 37.19
N VAL A 718 -14.57 -52.41 36.07
CA VAL A 718 -15.14 -53.75 35.82
C VAL A 718 -14.59 -54.74 36.84
N LYS A 719 -13.29 -54.69 37.16
CA LYS A 719 -12.69 -55.50 38.22
C LYS A 719 -13.31 -55.24 39.59
N ALA A 720 -13.54 -53.98 39.97
CA ALA A 720 -14.19 -53.65 41.24
C ALA A 720 -15.63 -54.16 41.32
N ALA A 721 -16.40 -54.05 40.23
CA ALA A 721 -17.76 -54.58 40.15
C ALA A 721 -17.78 -56.12 40.27
N LEU A 722 -16.94 -56.82 39.50
CA LEU A 722 -16.86 -58.28 39.56
C LEU A 722 -16.30 -58.79 40.89
N GLN A 723 -15.33 -58.09 41.49
CA GLN A 723 -14.78 -58.45 42.81
C GLN A 723 -15.80 -58.23 43.92
N LYS A 724 -16.72 -57.27 43.81
CA LYS A 724 -17.84 -57.09 44.74
C LYS A 724 -18.79 -58.30 44.69
N ASP A 725 -19.22 -58.71 43.50
CA ASP A 725 -20.16 -59.83 43.35
C ASP A 725 -19.48 -61.18 43.69
N LEU A 726 -18.18 -61.31 43.40
CA LEU A 726 -17.35 -62.43 43.85
C LEU A 726 -17.18 -62.48 45.38
N ASN A 727 -16.95 -61.34 46.03
CA ASN A 727 -16.97 -61.24 47.50
C ASN A 727 -18.33 -61.66 48.05
N ARG A 728 -19.43 -61.25 47.39
CA ARG A 728 -20.77 -61.64 47.80
C ARG A 728 -21.02 -63.15 47.64
N ALA A 729 -20.49 -63.79 46.62
CA ALA A 729 -20.51 -65.25 46.48
C ALA A 729 -19.74 -65.94 47.63
N GLN A 730 -18.59 -65.39 48.06
CA GLN A 730 -17.86 -65.89 49.23
C GLN A 730 -18.67 -65.70 50.52
N GLU A 731 -19.22 -64.51 50.77
CA GLU A 731 -20.09 -64.25 51.93
C GLU A 731 -21.28 -65.23 51.99
N LEU A 732 -21.88 -65.55 50.84
CA LEU A 732 -22.99 -66.50 50.75
C LEU A 732 -22.54 -67.95 50.96
N LEU A 733 -21.35 -68.34 50.50
CA LEU A 733 -20.76 -69.65 50.78
C LEU A 733 -20.45 -69.80 52.27
N ASP A 734 -19.81 -68.79 52.87
CA ASP A 734 -19.50 -68.75 54.31
C ASP A 734 -20.79 -68.77 55.14
N ALA A 735 -21.79 -67.97 54.77
CA ALA A 735 -23.11 -67.97 55.40
C ALA A 735 -23.96 -69.22 55.12
N SER A 736 -23.58 -70.07 54.15
CA SER A 736 -24.15 -71.42 53.99
C SER A 736 -23.50 -72.42 54.95
N ASN A 737 -22.22 -72.19 55.31
CA ASN A 737 -21.45 -72.98 56.26
C ASN A 737 -21.72 -72.62 57.73
N VAL A 738 -22.28 -71.44 58.03
CA VAL A 738 -22.83 -71.12 59.36
C VAL A 738 -24.00 -72.06 59.69
N LEU A 739 -23.75 -72.98 60.61
CA LEU A 739 -24.75 -73.89 61.17
C LEU A 739 -25.61 -73.17 62.23
N ALA A 740 -26.93 -73.32 62.12
CA ALA A 740 -27.86 -72.69 63.05
C ALA A 740 -27.72 -73.29 64.45
N LYS A 741 -27.45 -72.44 65.46
CA LYS A 741 -27.58 -72.86 66.87
C LYS A 741 -29.05 -73.19 67.16
N PRO A 742 -29.38 -74.33 67.80
CA PRO A 742 -30.76 -74.62 68.16
C PRO A 742 -31.27 -73.55 69.13
N GLN A 743 -32.41 -72.94 68.82
CA GLN A 743 -33.11 -72.06 69.74
C GLN A 743 -33.82 -72.93 70.78
N LEU A 744 -33.62 -72.62 72.04
CA LEU A 744 -34.21 -73.34 73.15
C LEU A 744 -35.34 -72.49 73.71
N ASN A 745 -36.52 -73.06 73.92
CA ASN A 745 -37.58 -72.34 74.59
C ASN A 745 -37.11 -72.03 76.03
N PRO A 746 -37.30 -70.78 76.53
CA PRO A 746 -36.91 -70.44 77.88
C PRO A 746 -37.68 -71.31 78.87
N MET A 747 -37.00 -71.76 79.92
CA MET A 747 -37.57 -72.63 80.93
C MET A 747 -37.67 -71.89 82.27
N THR A 748 -38.82 -71.96 82.91
CA THR A 748 -39.07 -71.50 84.27
C THR A 748 -39.21 -72.71 85.20
N GLU A 749 -39.27 -72.49 86.52
CA GLU A 749 -39.46 -73.58 87.50
C GLU A 749 -40.85 -74.26 87.38
N ALA A 750 -41.79 -73.65 86.66
CA ALA A 750 -43.11 -74.22 86.39
C ALA A 750 -43.10 -75.28 85.27
N ASP A 751 -42.05 -75.33 84.45
CA ASP A 751 -42.01 -76.14 83.23
C ASP A 751 -41.50 -77.57 83.45
N THR A 752 -41.98 -78.51 82.63
CA THR A 752 -41.64 -79.94 82.71
C THR A 752 -41.18 -80.56 81.38
N VAL A 753 -41.57 -79.95 80.25
CA VAL A 753 -41.17 -80.36 78.91
C VAL A 753 -40.18 -79.33 78.36
N PHE A 754 -38.93 -79.75 78.20
CA PHE A 754 -37.96 -78.96 77.47
C PHE A 754 -38.25 -79.07 75.97
N SER A 755 -38.20 -77.95 75.27
CA SER A 755 -38.49 -77.88 73.85
C SER A 755 -37.66 -76.79 73.19
N GLY A 756 -37.54 -76.89 71.87
CA GLY A 756 -36.80 -75.90 71.09
C GLY A 756 -37.02 -76.11 69.60
N LYS A 757 -36.36 -75.25 68.83
CA LYS A 757 -36.40 -75.26 67.38
C LYS A 757 -35.02 -75.06 66.80
N LEU A 758 -34.60 -75.99 65.96
CA LEU A 758 -33.47 -75.82 65.07
C LEU A 758 -33.98 -75.23 63.75
N ASP A 759 -33.34 -74.17 63.26
CA ASP A 759 -33.57 -73.73 61.88
C ASP A 759 -32.91 -74.72 60.92
N ILE A 760 -33.74 -75.65 60.41
CA ILE A 760 -33.34 -76.70 59.49
C ILE A 760 -33.28 -76.24 58.02
N ALA A 761 -33.63 -74.98 57.71
CA ALA A 761 -33.76 -74.50 56.33
C ALA A 761 -32.45 -74.55 55.52
N LYS A 762 -31.29 -74.44 56.19
CA LYS A 762 -29.95 -74.57 55.58
C LYS A 762 -29.30 -75.95 55.77
N TYR A 763 -29.73 -76.70 56.77
CA TYR A 763 -29.19 -78.02 57.11
C TYR A 763 -30.07 -78.71 58.17
N ASN A 764 -30.52 -79.93 57.88
CA ASN A 764 -31.20 -80.77 58.85
C ASN A 764 -30.28 -81.93 59.30
N PRO A 765 -29.85 -81.98 60.59
CA PRO A 765 -29.07 -83.11 61.12
C PRO A 765 -29.92 -84.37 61.40
N GLY A 766 -31.25 -84.29 61.27
CA GLY A 766 -32.23 -85.31 61.61
C GLY A 766 -32.41 -85.55 63.11
N THR A 767 -31.36 -85.34 63.91
CA THR A 767 -31.34 -85.54 65.36
C THR A 767 -30.51 -84.46 66.08
N ILE A 768 -30.89 -84.17 67.33
CA ILE A 768 -30.13 -83.34 68.27
C ILE A 768 -29.90 -84.12 69.58
N ARG A 769 -28.76 -83.88 70.22
CA ARG A 769 -28.38 -84.50 71.50
C ARG A 769 -28.64 -83.52 72.64
N ILE A 770 -29.35 -83.96 73.67
CA ILE A 770 -29.71 -83.16 74.85
C ILE A 770 -28.79 -83.52 76.03
N TYR A 771 -28.40 -82.51 76.79
CA TYR A 771 -27.65 -82.58 78.03
C TYR A 771 -28.44 -81.94 79.17
N ILE A 772 -28.32 -82.50 80.37
CA ILE A 772 -28.78 -81.90 81.63
C ILE A 772 -27.55 -81.76 82.54
N ASN A 773 -27.29 -80.56 83.05
CA ASN A 773 -26.11 -80.23 83.87
C ASN A 773 -24.80 -80.81 83.28
N ASN A 774 -24.58 -80.48 82.00
CA ASN A 774 -23.48 -80.94 81.14
C ASN A 774 -23.30 -82.46 80.95
N THR A 775 -24.17 -83.30 81.50
CA THR A 775 -24.19 -84.75 81.26
C THR A 775 -25.12 -85.08 80.08
N PRO A 776 -24.71 -85.88 79.08
CA PRO A 776 -25.59 -86.31 78.00
C PRO A 776 -26.80 -87.07 78.56
N ALA A 777 -28.00 -86.64 78.21
CA ALA A 777 -29.26 -87.21 78.69
C ALA A 777 -29.95 -88.09 77.63
N THR A 778 -30.03 -87.62 76.38
CA THR A 778 -30.70 -88.34 75.29
C THR A 778 -30.30 -87.81 73.90
N VAL A 779 -30.74 -88.49 72.84
CA VAL A 779 -30.77 -87.99 71.47
C VAL A 779 -32.22 -88.06 70.99
N VAL A 780 -32.75 -86.97 70.44
CA VAL A 780 -34.12 -86.88 69.91
C VAL A 780 -34.13 -86.49 68.44
N ALA A 781 -35.17 -86.89 67.72
CA ALA A 781 -35.40 -86.46 66.35
C ALA A 781 -35.78 -84.98 66.29
N VAL A 782 -35.46 -84.34 65.17
CA VAL A 782 -35.98 -83.02 64.78
C VAL A 782 -37.08 -83.24 63.74
N ASP A 783 -38.25 -82.62 63.94
CA ASP A 783 -39.37 -82.77 63.00
C ASP A 783 -39.13 -82.02 61.67
N ALA A 784 -40.01 -82.24 60.69
CA ALA A 784 -39.93 -81.61 59.37
C ALA A 784 -40.18 -80.07 59.38
N SER A 785 -40.51 -79.49 60.54
CA SER A 785 -40.64 -78.05 60.77
C SER A 785 -39.48 -77.47 61.60
N GLY A 786 -38.53 -78.31 62.03
CA GLY A 786 -37.36 -77.93 62.82
C GLY A 786 -37.55 -78.05 64.34
N ASN A 787 -38.70 -78.49 64.84
CA ASN A 787 -38.97 -78.54 66.27
C ASN A 787 -38.41 -79.83 66.91
N PHE A 788 -38.08 -79.75 68.19
CA PHE A 788 -37.80 -80.90 69.04
C PHE A 788 -38.37 -80.67 70.45
N SER A 789 -38.76 -81.75 71.12
CA SER A 789 -39.20 -81.71 72.51
C SER A 789 -38.79 -82.98 73.26
N TYR A 790 -38.60 -82.85 74.56
CA TYR A 790 -38.27 -83.95 75.45
C TYR A 790 -38.83 -83.68 76.85
N ASN A 791 -39.62 -84.61 77.37
CA ASN A 791 -40.08 -84.53 78.76
C ASN A 791 -38.90 -84.84 79.68
N ILE A 792 -38.56 -83.89 80.53
CA ILE A 792 -37.44 -83.96 81.48
C ILE A 792 -37.91 -83.93 82.94
N GLY A 793 -39.15 -83.52 83.20
CA GLY A 793 -39.68 -83.19 84.53
C GLY A 793 -39.18 -81.85 85.07
N ASN A 794 -39.77 -81.38 86.18
CA ASN A 794 -39.47 -80.09 86.81
C ASN A 794 -37.98 -79.89 87.08
N ARG A 795 -37.46 -78.69 86.80
CA ARG A 795 -36.09 -78.24 87.08
C ARG A 795 -36.11 -77.05 88.05
N LYS A 796 -35.01 -76.87 88.78
CA LYS A 796 -34.81 -75.75 89.71
C LYS A 796 -34.21 -74.56 89.00
N ALA A 797 -34.47 -73.34 89.47
CA ALA A 797 -33.73 -72.16 89.03
C ALA A 797 -32.22 -72.39 89.19
N GLY A 798 -31.47 -72.19 88.11
CA GLY A 798 -30.03 -72.53 88.05
C GLY A 798 -29.68 -73.89 87.45
N ASP A 799 -30.63 -74.82 87.25
CA ASP A 799 -30.38 -76.01 86.42
C ASP A 799 -30.06 -75.59 84.98
N THR A 800 -29.09 -76.27 84.36
CA THR A 800 -28.64 -75.99 82.99
C THR A 800 -29.03 -77.11 82.04
N ILE A 801 -29.61 -76.73 80.89
CA ILE A 801 -29.99 -77.65 79.82
C ILE A 801 -29.30 -77.18 78.55
N SER A 802 -28.63 -78.08 77.85
CA SER A 802 -27.96 -77.74 76.60
C SER A 802 -28.17 -78.79 75.53
N VAL A 803 -28.00 -78.41 74.27
CA VAL A 803 -28.11 -79.31 73.13
C VAL A 803 -27.01 -79.05 72.12
N ASP A 804 -26.56 -80.07 71.41
CA ASP A 804 -25.71 -79.97 70.22
C ASP A 804 -26.14 -80.99 69.15
N TYR A 805 -25.54 -80.92 67.96
CA TYR A 805 -25.84 -81.87 66.88
C TYR A 805 -24.65 -82.12 65.96
N LYS A 806 -24.83 -83.08 65.03
CA LYS A 806 -23.81 -83.46 64.04
C LYS A 806 -23.78 -82.50 62.86
N ASP A 807 -22.62 -82.00 62.48
CA ASP A 807 -22.47 -81.17 61.28
C ASP A 807 -22.45 -82.01 59.98
N ARG A 808 -22.26 -81.32 58.84
CA ARG A 808 -22.18 -81.91 57.49
C ARG A 808 -21.02 -82.90 57.30
N THR A 809 -20.06 -82.99 58.22
CA THR A 809 -19.01 -84.03 58.25
C THR A 809 -19.41 -85.28 59.04
N GLY A 810 -20.58 -85.25 59.70
CA GLY A 810 -21.11 -86.34 60.53
C GLY A 810 -20.63 -86.34 61.99
N GLN A 811 -19.83 -85.35 62.39
CA GLN A 811 -19.30 -85.21 63.75
C GLN A 811 -20.09 -84.20 64.59
N TYR A 812 -20.20 -84.45 65.91
CA TYR A 812 -20.87 -83.53 66.83
C TYR A 812 -20.09 -82.22 66.96
N ASN A 813 -20.70 -81.12 66.53
CA ASN A 813 -20.00 -79.85 66.39
C ASN A 813 -20.23 -78.97 67.62
N ALA A 814 -19.18 -78.77 68.42
CA ALA A 814 -19.26 -78.00 69.67
C ALA A 814 -19.71 -76.53 69.47
N ALA A 815 -19.50 -75.94 68.30
CA ALA A 815 -19.97 -74.58 67.99
C ALA A 815 -21.50 -74.51 67.81
N THR A 816 -22.18 -75.64 67.57
CA THR A 816 -23.66 -75.71 67.56
C THR A 816 -24.26 -75.70 68.97
N LYS A 817 -23.45 -75.85 70.04
CA LYS A 817 -23.98 -76.04 71.38
C LYS A 817 -24.67 -74.78 71.92
N THR A 818 -25.96 -74.90 72.24
CA THR A 818 -26.76 -73.88 72.95
C THR A 818 -27.07 -74.38 74.35
N SER A 819 -27.13 -73.47 75.33
CA SER A 819 -27.59 -73.75 76.70
C SER A 819 -28.61 -72.72 77.17
N ILE A 820 -29.63 -73.18 77.90
CA ILE A 820 -30.45 -72.32 78.77
C ILE A 820 -30.22 -72.70 80.23
N THR A 821 -30.47 -71.73 81.11
CA THR A 821 -30.60 -71.91 82.55
C THR A 821 -32.06 -71.64 82.90
N VAL A 822 -32.59 -72.26 83.96
CA VAL A 822 -33.99 -72.03 84.40
C VAL A 822 -34.11 -70.69 85.13
N THR A 823 -35.12 -69.85 84.79
CA THR A 823 -35.13 -68.40 85.12
C THR A 823 -36.48 -67.77 85.58
N PRO A 824 -36.45 -66.61 86.30
CA PRO A 824 -37.58 -65.70 86.56
C PRO A 824 -37.80 -64.61 85.46
N VAL A 825 -38.64 -63.56 85.68
CA VAL A 825 -39.36 -62.75 84.62
C VAL A 825 -39.25 -61.19 84.76
N SER A 826 -39.11 -60.38 83.66
CA SER A 826 -39.02 -58.85 83.67
C SER A 826 -39.16 -58.08 82.28
N SER A 827 -39.02 -56.72 82.18
CA SER A 827 -39.30 -55.84 80.96
C SER A 827 -38.56 -54.43 80.80
N ASN A 828 -38.67 -53.69 79.65
CA ASN A 828 -37.77 -52.58 79.13
C ASN A 828 -38.36 -51.27 78.41
N VAL A 829 -37.53 -50.31 77.89
CA VAL A 829 -37.84 -48.87 77.46
C VAL A 829 -36.91 -48.26 76.33
N THR A 830 -37.31 -47.26 75.49
CA THR A 830 -36.48 -46.52 74.45
C THR A 830 -36.88 -45.02 74.09
N ILE A 831 -36.02 -44.26 73.38
CA ILE A 831 -36.23 -42.84 72.89
C ILE A 831 -35.74 -42.60 71.43
N ASN A 832 -36.27 -41.57 70.72
CA ASN A 832 -35.88 -41.14 69.36
C ASN A 832 -34.79 -40.02 69.34
N LYS A 833 -34.31 -39.63 68.13
CA LYS A 833 -33.29 -38.56 67.91
C LYS A 833 -33.90 -37.16 67.75
N MET A 834 -33.08 -36.11 67.88
CA MET A 834 -33.49 -34.70 67.82
C MET A 834 -32.37 -33.75 67.28
N THR A 835 -32.74 -32.64 66.65
CA THR A 835 -31.89 -31.59 66.04
C THR A 835 -32.31 -30.20 66.55
N GLU A 836 -31.53 -29.14 66.28
CA GLU A 836 -31.86 -27.78 66.74
C GLU A 836 -33.10 -27.17 66.04
N ASN A 837 -33.61 -27.84 65.02
CA ASN A 837 -34.84 -27.48 64.34
C ASN A 837 -36.10 -28.17 64.88
N ASP A 838 -35.96 -29.29 65.58
CA ASP A 838 -37.09 -30.03 66.14
C ASP A 838 -37.56 -29.39 67.46
N ASP A 839 -38.83 -29.54 67.81
CA ASP A 839 -39.40 -29.01 69.07
C ASP A 839 -40.21 -30.03 69.90
N THR A 840 -40.15 -31.32 69.56
CA THR A 840 -40.80 -32.42 70.30
C THR A 840 -39.85 -33.58 70.65
N ILE A 841 -40.11 -34.26 71.77
CA ILE A 841 -39.50 -35.55 72.15
C ILE A 841 -40.48 -36.68 71.82
N THR A 842 -40.02 -37.78 71.22
CA THR A 842 -40.80 -39.00 70.99
C THR A 842 -40.04 -40.28 71.36
N GLY A 843 -40.73 -41.41 71.55
CA GLY A 843 -40.11 -42.71 71.85
C GLY A 843 -41.10 -43.83 72.20
N LYS A 844 -40.61 -44.91 72.85
CA LYS A 844 -41.43 -46.08 73.23
C LYS A 844 -41.12 -46.63 74.64
N THR A 845 -42.09 -47.30 75.23
CA THR A 845 -42.01 -48.03 76.50
C THR A 845 -43.09 -49.13 76.53
N ALA A 846 -43.35 -49.77 77.67
CA ALA A 846 -44.50 -50.66 77.82
C ALA A 846 -45.83 -49.89 77.62
N PRO A 847 -46.87 -50.51 77.01
CA PRO A 847 -48.19 -49.90 76.83
C PRO A 847 -48.76 -49.26 78.10
N ASN A 848 -49.33 -48.07 77.96
CA ASN A 848 -49.93 -47.28 79.05
C ASN A 848 -48.96 -46.91 80.21
N ALA A 849 -47.65 -47.15 80.08
CA ALA A 849 -46.69 -46.84 81.14
C ALA A 849 -46.53 -45.33 81.35
N LYS A 850 -46.44 -44.92 82.62
CA LYS A 850 -46.27 -43.52 83.01
C LYS A 850 -44.84 -43.05 82.75
N VAL A 851 -44.69 -41.95 82.01
CA VAL A 851 -43.42 -41.37 81.57
C VAL A 851 -43.19 -39.99 82.19
N ARG A 852 -41.93 -39.64 82.46
CA ARG A 852 -41.51 -38.29 82.86
C ARG A 852 -40.44 -37.80 81.88
N TYR A 853 -40.61 -36.60 81.36
CA TYR A 853 -39.75 -35.99 80.34
C TYR A 853 -38.70 -35.09 80.97
N VAL A 854 -37.49 -35.09 80.41
CA VAL A 854 -36.32 -34.38 80.93
C VAL A 854 -35.71 -33.52 79.82
N VAL A 855 -35.36 -32.26 80.12
CA VAL A 855 -34.64 -31.34 79.23
C VAL A 855 -33.58 -30.60 80.04
N GLY A 856 -32.35 -30.50 79.53
CA GLY A 856 -31.23 -29.89 80.26
C GLY A 856 -30.88 -30.61 81.56
N GLY A 857 -31.25 -31.89 81.70
CA GLY A 857 -31.11 -32.66 82.93
C GLY A 857 -32.21 -32.40 83.99
N GLN A 858 -33.19 -31.53 83.73
CA GLN A 858 -34.30 -31.25 84.64
C GLN A 858 -35.62 -31.86 84.14
N PRO A 859 -36.46 -32.47 85.01
CA PRO A 859 -37.79 -32.92 84.62
C PRO A 859 -38.69 -31.73 84.23
N VAL A 860 -39.30 -31.78 83.05
CA VAL A 860 -40.14 -30.70 82.49
C VAL A 860 -41.63 -31.06 82.39
N ASN A 861 -41.99 -32.33 82.22
CA ASN A 861 -43.39 -32.75 82.13
C ASN A 861 -43.58 -34.25 82.48
N VAL A 862 -44.83 -34.68 82.68
CA VAL A 862 -45.23 -36.07 82.92
C VAL A 862 -46.37 -36.45 81.97
N GLY A 863 -46.36 -37.67 81.46
CA GLY A 863 -47.42 -38.21 80.61
C GLY A 863 -47.56 -39.72 80.76
N TYR A 864 -48.24 -40.33 79.79
CA TYR A 864 -48.34 -41.78 79.65
C TYR A 864 -48.03 -42.15 78.20
N ALA A 865 -47.49 -43.35 78.00
CA ALA A 865 -47.45 -43.96 76.68
C ALA A 865 -48.85 -44.42 76.24
N ASP A 866 -49.07 -44.57 74.94
CA ASP A 866 -50.30 -45.11 74.38
C ASP A 866 -50.42 -46.65 74.55
N VAL A 867 -51.51 -47.22 74.05
CA VAL A 867 -51.78 -48.67 74.06
C VAL A 867 -50.78 -49.50 73.23
N ASN A 868 -49.95 -48.86 72.41
CA ASN A 868 -48.89 -49.45 71.60
C ASN A 868 -47.48 -49.11 72.13
N GLY A 869 -47.41 -48.51 73.33
CA GLY A 869 -46.19 -48.10 74.01
C GLY A 869 -45.55 -46.80 73.50
N ASN A 870 -46.13 -46.08 72.54
CA ASN A 870 -45.55 -44.83 72.02
C ASN A 870 -45.75 -43.65 72.98
N TYR A 871 -44.83 -42.69 73.01
CA TYR A 871 -45.02 -41.44 73.74
C TYR A 871 -44.54 -40.22 72.93
N THR A 872 -45.09 -39.03 73.23
CA THR A 872 -44.74 -37.75 72.59
C THR A 872 -44.90 -36.56 73.56
N MET A 873 -44.08 -35.51 73.41
CA MET A 873 -44.13 -34.28 74.21
C MET A 873 -43.52 -33.08 73.47
N TYR A 874 -44.21 -31.93 73.48
CA TYR A 874 -43.66 -30.65 73.01
C TYR A 874 -42.73 -30.02 74.05
N ILE A 875 -41.56 -29.54 73.63
CA ILE A 875 -40.57 -28.88 74.49
C ILE A 875 -39.99 -27.58 73.92
N GLY A 876 -40.33 -27.19 72.68
CA GLY A 876 -39.76 -26.03 72.00
C GLY A 876 -38.38 -26.32 71.40
N LYS A 877 -37.97 -25.55 70.38
CA LYS A 877 -36.67 -25.72 69.71
C LYS A 877 -35.51 -25.58 70.71
N GLN A 878 -34.58 -26.53 70.67
CA GLN A 878 -33.46 -26.63 71.59
C GLN A 878 -32.14 -26.22 70.94
N LYS A 879 -31.18 -25.73 71.74
CA LYS A 879 -29.82 -25.49 71.24
C LYS A 879 -29.09 -26.80 70.99
N VAL A 880 -28.22 -26.82 69.99
CA VAL A 880 -27.24 -27.89 69.75
C VAL A 880 -26.51 -28.22 71.05
N GLY A 881 -26.41 -29.52 71.37
CA GLY A 881 -25.77 -30.02 72.58
C GLY A 881 -26.69 -30.13 73.81
N THR A 882 -27.91 -29.59 73.78
CA THR A 882 -28.89 -29.82 74.86
C THR A 882 -29.19 -31.33 74.99
N VAL A 883 -29.15 -31.85 76.21
CA VAL A 883 -29.58 -33.21 76.54
C VAL A 883 -31.09 -33.22 76.80
N VAL A 884 -31.80 -34.16 76.19
CA VAL A 884 -33.24 -34.42 76.43
C VAL A 884 -33.46 -35.91 76.73
N GLY A 885 -34.54 -36.30 77.40
CA GLY A 885 -34.74 -37.69 77.81
C GLY A 885 -36.12 -38.06 78.34
N VAL A 886 -36.30 -39.34 78.64
CA VAL A 886 -37.48 -39.89 79.30
C VAL A 886 -37.10 -40.83 80.45
N GLU A 887 -37.91 -40.85 81.50
CA GLU A 887 -37.89 -41.82 82.59
C GLU A 887 -39.24 -42.55 82.64
N VAL A 888 -39.25 -43.82 83.06
CA VAL A 888 -40.47 -44.64 83.17
C VAL A 888 -40.71 -45.04 84.61
N PHE A 889 -41.95 -44.89 85.07
CA PHE A 889 -42.38 -45.28 86.41
C PHE A 889 -42.47 -46.80 86.55
N ASP A 890 -41.92 -47.34 87.64
CA ASP A 890 -42.00 -48.75 88.02
C ASP A 890 -42.99 -48.92 89.19
N PRO A 891 -44.17 -49.55 88.97
CA PRO A 891 -45.16 -49.74 90.02
C PRO A 891 -44.72 -50.64 91.16
N ALA A 892 -43.82 -51.61 90.92
CA ALA A 892 -43.39 -52.57 91.93
C ALA A 892 -42.40 -51.95 92.95
N THR A 893 -41.73 -50.86 92.58
CA THR A 893 -40.79 -50.14 93.45
C THR A 893 -41.22 -48.71 93.79
N ASN A 894 -42.36 -48.24 93.25
CA ASN A 894 -42.94 -46.90 93.42
C ASN A 894 -41.96 -45.75 93.08
N LYS A 895 -41.12 -45.96 92.05
CA LYS A 895 -40.04 -45.04 91.64
C LYS A 895 -39.93 -44.96 90.12
N TYR A 896 -39.34 -43.88 89.60
CA TYR A 896 -38.93 -43.83 88.21
C TYR A 896 -37.60 -44.58 88.00
N LYS A 897 -37.50 -45.32 86.90
CA LYS A 897 -36.22 -45.89 86.40
C LYS A 897 -35.35 -44.76 85.83
N ALA A 898 -34.04 -44.98 85.80
CA ALA A 898 -33.07 -44.02 85.28
C ALA A 898 -33.40 -43.57 83.84
N ALA A 899 -33.08 -42.32 83.53
CA ALA A 899 -33.46 -41.69 82.27
C ALA A 899 -32.75 -42.31 81.05
N VAL A 900 -33.52 -42.54 79.98
CA VAL A 900 -32.98 -42.77 78.64
C VAL A 900 -32.87 -41.41 77.95
N THR A 901 -31.67 -41.00 77.57
CA THR A 901 -31.37 -39.64 77.07
C THR A 901 -30.78 -39.63 75.66
N THR A 902 -30.93 -38.51 74.97
CA THR A 902 -30.33 -38.19 73.67
C THR A 902 -29.83 -36.74 73.66
N THR A 903 -29.07 -36.34 72.64
CA THR A 903 -28.55 -34.97 72.48
C THR A 903 -29.06 -34.34 71.18
N VAL A 904 -29.34 -33.04 71.26
CA VAL A 904 -29.79 -32.21 70.14
C VAL A 904 -28.62 -31.94 69.19
N LEU A 905 -28.75 -32.39 67.94
CA LEU A 905 -27.71 -32.29 66.89
C LEU A 905 -27.80 -30.99 66.08
N ALA A 906 -26.79 -30.73 65.23
CA ALA A 906 -26.68 -29.53 64.39
C ALA A 906 -26.94 -29.79 62.89
N VAL A 907 -27.48 -28.79 62.18
CA VAL A 907 -27.61 -28.78 60.72
C VAL A 907 -26.36 -28.14 60.07
N ASN A 908 -25.50 -28.97 59.48
CA ASN A 908 -24.27 -28.52 58.83
C ASN A 908 -24.48 -28.24 57.33
N VAL A 909 -24.29 -26.98 56.91
CA VAL A 909 -24.16 -26.57 55.50
C VAL A 909 -22.88 -25.75 55.29
N THR A 910 -22.11 -26.10 54.26
CA THR A 910 -20.85 -25.44 53.88
C THR A 910 -20.95 -24.92 52.45
N ILE A 911 -20.18 -23.87 52.12
CA ILE A 911 -19.93 -23.40 50.74
C ILE A 911 -18.40 -23.35 50.59
N GLN A 912 -17.84 -23.86 49.50
CA GLN A 912 -16.42 -23.73 49.17
C GLN A 912 -16.08 -22.27 48.81
N ALA A 913 -14.85 -21.84 49.08
CA ALA A 913 -14.44 -20.46 48.85
C ALA A 913 -14.43 -20.13 47.34
N MET A 914 -15.24 -19.16 46.93
CA MET A 914 -15.31 -18.68 45.55
C MET A 914 -14.31 -17.54 45.30
N THR A 915 -13.79 -17.51 44.07
CA THR A 915 -12.96 -16.43 43.54
C THR A 915 -13.56 -15.85 42.26
N ASN A 916 -13.02 -14.75 41.76
CA ASN A 916 -13.36 -14.20 40.44
C ASN A 916 -13.02 -15.10 39.24
N ALA A 917 -12.41 -16.29 39.48
CA ALA A 917 -12.22 -17.34 38.49
C ALA A 917 -13.16 -18.55 38.66
N THR A 918 -13.91 -18.66 39.76
CA THR A 918 -14.85 -19.78 39.98
C THR A 918 -16.25 -19.44 39.46
N ASP A 919 -16.88 -20.39 38.76
CA ASP A 919 -18.17 -20.26 38.09
C ASP A 919 -19.31 -21.06 38.76
N THR A 920 -18.99 -21.77 39.84
CA THR A 920 -19.81 -22.81 40.46
C THR A 920 -19.87 -22.63 41.97
N VAL A 921 -21.06 -22.75 42.54
CA VAL A 921 -21.29 -22.81 44.00
C VAL A 921 -21.28 -24.27 44.40
N SER A 922 -20.20 -24.71 45.03
CA SER A 922 -20.01 -26.06 45.56
C SER A 922 -19.97 -26.07 47.09
N GLY A 923 -20.25 -27.22 47.70
CA GLY A 923 -20.26 -27.35 49.15
C GLY A 923 -20.92 -28.64 49.64
N THR A 924 -21.28 -28.66 50.91
CA THR A 924 -21.99 -29.79 51.54
C THR A 924 -23.24 -29.34 52.29
N ALA A 925 -24.21 -30.23 52.41
CA ALA A 925 -25.46 -30.10 53.16
C ALA A 925 -25.92 -31.51 53.62
N PRO A 926 -27.01 -31.67 54.39
CA PRO A 926 -27.56 -33.00 54.66
C PRO A 926 -27.93 -33.74 53.35
N ALA A 927 -27.69 -35.06 53.32
CA ALA A 927 -27.92 -35.87 52.12
C ALA A 927 -29.35 -35.75 51.59
N ASN A 928 -29.51 -35.55 50.28
CA ASN A 928 -30.79 -35.31 49.60
C ASN A 928 -31.57 -34.04 50.03
N ALA A 929 -30.95 -33.11 50.78
CA ALA A 929 -31.59 -31.84 51.13
C ALA A 929 -31.77 -30.93 49.89
N LYS A 930 -32.95 -30.30 49.76
CA LYS A 930 -33.25 -29.32 48.70
C LYS A 930 -32.69 -27.95 49.06
N LEU A 931 -32.10 -27.26 48.09
CA LEU A 931 -31.32 -26.05 48.24
C LEU A 931 -31.74 -24.97 47.22
N ARG A 932 -31.64 -23.69 47.60
CA ARG A 932 -31.81 -22.51 46.74
C ARG A 932 -30.55 -21.64 46.81
N PHE A 933 -30.08 -21.18 45.66
CA PHE A 933 -28.80 -20.50 45.48
C PHE A 933 -29.03 -19.05 45.06
N LEU A 934 -28.32 -18.12 45.71
CA LEU A 934 -28.49 -16.68 45.52
C LEU A 934 -27.16 -16.00 45.21
N ILE A 935 -27.20 -15.03 44.31
CA ILE A 935 -26.08 -14.18 43.89
C ILE A 935 -26.52 -12.73 44.04
N GLY A 936 -25.77 -11.91 44.77
CA GLY A 936 -26.13 -10.51 45.03
C GLY A 936 -27.48 -10.33 45.75
N GLY A 937 -27.95 -11.36 46.47
CA GLY A 937 -29.27 -11.40 47.11
C GLY A 937 -30.43 -11.86 46.20
N VAL A 938 -30.19 -12.12 44.92
CA VAL A 938 -31.21 -12.63 43.98
C VAL A 938 -31.08 -14.14 43.82
N ALA A 939 -32.18 -14.88 43.90
CA ALA A 939 -32.17 -16.34 43.68
C ALA A 939 -31.97 -16.68 42.19
N VAL A 940 -30.92 -17.45 41.88
CA VAL A 940 -30.52 -17.82 40.51
C VAL A 940 -30.65 -19.30 40.19
N ASN A 941 -30.70 -20.18 41.20
CA ASN A 941 -30.76 -21.62 40.98
C ASN A 941 -31.46 -22.36 42.14
N VAL A 942 -31.96 -23.56 41.87
CA VAL A 942 -32.45 -24.51 42.88
C VAL A 942 -31.89 -25.89 42.58
N GLY A 943 -31.62 -26.68 43.62
CA GLY A 943 -31.02 -27.99 43.48
C GLY A 943 -31.24 -28.87 44.70
N THR A 944 -30.50 -29.98 44.74
CA THR A 944 -30.49 -30.94 45.84
C THR A 944 -29.05 -31.36 46.09
N ALA A 945 -28.69 -31.60 47.35
CA ALA A 945 -27.45 -32.32 47.68
C ALA A 945 -27.57 -33.80 47.30
N ASP A 946 -26.45 -34.45 46.97
CA ASP A 946 -26.40 -35.87 46.63
C ASP A 946 -26.61 -36.79 47.86
N ALA A 947 -26.57 -38.10 47.64
CA ALA A 947 -26.72 -39.10 48.71
C ALA A 947 -25.57 -39.10 49.74
N ASN A 948 -24.44 -38.45 49.43
CA ASN A 948 -23.29 -38.26 50.32
C ASN A 948 -23.29 -36.86 50.97
N GLY A 949 -24.25 -35.99 50.62
CA GLY A 949 -24.36 -34.62 51.13
C GLY A 949 -23.61 -33.55 50.32
N ASN A 950 -23.00 -33.87 49.18
CA ASN A 950 -22.31 -32.86 48.36
C ASN A 950 -23.28 -32.12 47.43
N TYR A 951 -22.95 -30.89 47.06
CA TYR A 951 -23.58 -30.20 45.95
C TYR A 951 -22.58 -29.40 45.12
N SER A 952 -22.92 -29.21 43.85
CA SER A 952 -22.34 -28.19 42.97
C SER A 952 -23.40 -27.69 42.00
N LYS A 953 -23.46 -26.37 41.78
CA LYS A 953 -24.35 -25.70 40.82
C LYS A 953 -23.64 -24.54 40.13
N TYR A 954 -23.76 -24.50 38.80
CA TYR A 954 -23.21 -23.42 37.98
C TYR A 954 -24.01 -22.12 38.17
N VAL A 955 -23.29 -21.02 38.34
CA VAL A 955 -23.83 -19.64 38.49
C VAL A 955 -23.09 -18.62 37.62
N GLY A 956 -22.02 -19.02 36.92
CA GLY A 956 -21.12 -18.13 36.19
C GLY A 956 -20.12 -17.41 37.10
N THR A 957 -19.01 -16.94 36.53
CA THR A 957 -17.97 -16.21 37.26
C THR A 957 -18.50 -14.88 37.81
N GLN A 958 -18.14 -14.56 39.04
CA GLN A 958 -18.63 -13.39 39.77
C GLN A 958 -17.52 -12.35 40.01
N ILE A 959 -17.89 -11.08 40.20
CA ILE A 959 -16.91 -10.04 40.56
C ILE A 959 -16.52 -10.14 42.03
N VAL A 960 -15.33 -9.64 42.37
CA VAL A 960 -14.84 -9.63 43.76
C VAL A 960 -15.77 -8.75 44.62
N GLY A 961 -16.21 -9.28 45.76
CA GLY A 961 -17.19 -8.61 46.63
C GLY A 961 -18.67 -8.86 46.28
N THR A 962 -18.98 -9.77 45.35
CA THR A 962 -20.35 -10.28 45.19
C THR A 962 -20.68 -11.28 46.32
N GLU A 963 -21.83 -11.09 46.95
CA GLU A 963 -22.36 -12.03 47.95
C GLU A 963 -22.96 -13.28 47.29
N VAL A 964 -22.63 -14.46 47.81
CA VAL A 964 -23.15 -15.76 47.37
C VAL A 964 -23.77 -16.47 48.57
N ALA A 965 -25.02 -16.91 48.47
CA ALA A 965 -25.74 -17.55 49.56
C ALA A 965 -26.44 -18.85 49.13
N VAL A 966 -26.63 -19.73 50.12
CA VAL A 966 -27.35 -21.00 50.00
C VAL A 966 -28.38 -21.08 51.13
N GLU A 967 -29.63 -21.26 50.74
CA GLU A 967 -30.78 -21.53 51.61
C GLU A 967 -31.19 -23.00 51.47
N MET A 968 -31.69 -23.61 52.54
CA MET A 968 -32.19 -24.98 52.54
C MET A 968 -33.70 -25.00 52.69
N LEU A 969 -34.38 -25.90 51.99
CA LEU A 969 -35.81 -26.13 52.18
C LEU A 969 -36.03 -26.85 53.51
N ASN A 970 -36.71 -26.19 54.44
CA ASN A 970 -37.26 -26.81 55.63
C ASN A 970 -38.50 -27.63 55.23
N PRO A 971 -38.50 -28.96 55.40
CA PRO A 971 -39.56 -29.83 54.90
C PRO A 971 -40.88 -29.70 55.69
N GLU A 972 -40.83 -29.19 56.93
CA GLU A 972 -42.00 -29.01 57.78
C GLU A 972 -42.67 -27.65 57.58
N THR A 973 -41.88 -26.57 57.37
CA THR A 973 -42.42 -25.23 57.11
C THR A 973 -42.67 -24.96 55.62
N GLY A 974 -42.11 -25.78 54.73
CA GLY A 974 -42.19 -25.62 53.27
C GLY A 974 -41.41 -24.43 52.71
N LYS A 975 -40.56 -23.78 53.54
CA LYS A 975 -39.84 -22.54 53.18
C LYS A 975 -38.35 -22.80 52.98
N TYR A 976 -37.74 -22.02 52.10
CA TYR A 976 -36.28 -21.91 52.02
C TYR A 976 -35.80 -20.94 53.10
N GLU A 977 -34.88 -21.41 53.94
CA GLU A 977 -34.35 -20.71 55.12
C GLU A 977 -32.81 -20.60 54.98
N LEU A 978 -32.22 -19.46 55.35
CA LEU A 978 -30.79 -19.17 55.11
C LEU A 978 -29.86 -20.08 55.91
N ALA A 979 -29.09 -20.92 55.20
CA ALA A 979 -28.18 -21.88 55.80
C ALA A 979 -26.72 -21.37 55.80
N LYS A 980 -26.25 -20.76 54.69
CA LYS A 980 -24.89 -20.21 54.61
C LYS A 980 -24.77 -19.07 53.59
N LYS A 981 -23.80 -18.17 53.80
CA LYS A 981 -23.33 -17.23 52.77
C LYS A 981 -21.84 -16.95 52.86
N ILE A 982 -21.25 -16.52 51.75
CA ILE A 982 -19.85 -16.12 51.56
C ILE A 982 -19.75 -14.89 50.65
N GLN A 983 -18.54 -14.36 50.51
CA GLN A 983 -18.19 -13.29 49.57
C GLN A 983 -17.18 -13.81 48.55
N VAL A 984 -17.29 -13.36 47.30
CA VAL A 984 -16.36 -13.73 46.22
C VAL A 984 -15.03 -13.00 46.40
N THR A 985 -13.93 -13.73 46.34
CA THR A 985 -12.57 -13.22 46.64
C THR A 985 -11.67 -13.17 45.41
N GLY A 986 -10.44 -12.68 45.57
CA GLY A 986 -9.43 -12.62 44.50
C GLY A 986 -8.78 -11.24 44.40
N ALA A 987 -7.71 -11.16 43.61
CA ALA A 987 -7.12 -9.87 43.25
C ALA A 987 -8.05 -9.15 42.24
N PRO A 988 -8.25 -7.82 42.37
CA PRO A 988 -8.92 -7.05 41.33
C PRO A 988 -8.08 -7.10 40.05
N LYS A 989 -8.74 -7.14 38.89
CA LYS A 989 -8.05 -7.04 37.60
C LYS A 989 -7.39 -5.67 37.51
N SER A 990 -6.14 -5.61 37.05
CA SER A 990 -5.42 -4.35 36.90
C SER A 990 -6.20 -3.37 36.01
N THR A 991 -6.22 -2.11 36.40
CA THR A 991 -6.75 -1.00 35.60
C THR A 991 -5.64 -0.07 35.10
N THR A 992 -4.37 -0.45 35.30
CA THR A 992 -3.22 0.32 34.86
C THR A 992 -2.98 0.11 33.36
N TYR A 993 -2.94 1.20 32.61
CA TYR A 993 -2.56 1.24 31.20
C TYR A 993 -1.72 2.50 30.94
N THR A 994 -0.98 2.50 29.84
CA THR A 994 -0.14 3.62 29.39
C THR A 994 -0.46 3.98 27.95
N VAL A 995 -0.46 5.26 27.63
CA VAL A 995 -0.52 5.79 26.27
C VAL A 995 0.84 6.39 25.94
N ASN A 996 1.53 5.90 24.90
CA ASN A 996 2.82 6.45 24.53
C ASN A 996 2.64 7.85 23.92
N ALA A 997 3.60 8.74 24.15
CA ALA A 997 3.63 10.06 23.51
C ALA A 997 3.63 9.93 21.98
N LEU A 998 2.93 10.84 21.30
CA LEU A 998 2.86 10.92 19.84
C LEU A 998 3.57 12.17 19.31
N THR A 999 4.21 12.01 18.17
CA THR A 999 4.81 13.09 17.38
C THR A 999 4.15 13.21 16.00
N THR A 1000 4.43 14.28 15.26
CA THR A 1000 4.01 14.45 13.85
C THR A 1000 4.50 13.34 12.92
N GLU A 1001 5.53 12.60 13.32
CA GLU A 1001 6.10 11.50 12.53
C GLU A 1001 5.51 10.14 12.86
N ASP A 1002 4.78 10.02 13.97
CA ASP A 1002 4.14 8.77 14.37
C ASP A 1002 2.80 8.57 13.64
N ASP A 1003 2.68 7.47 12.91
CA ASP A 1003 1.45 7.03 12.26
C ASP A 1003 0.64 6.01 13.09
N THR A 1004 1.21 5.56 14.20
CA THR A 1004 0.75 4.40 14.96
C THR A 1004 0.82 4.67 16.46
N LEU A 1005 -0.35 4.78 17.09
CA LEU A 1005 -0.47 4.87 18.53
C LEU A 1005 -0.09 3.53 19.18
N LYS A 1006 0.69 3.59 20.25
CA LYS A 1006 1.17 2.42 20.99
C LYS A 1006 1.00 2.64 22.50
N GLY A 1007 0.97 1.55 23.26
CA GLY A 1007 0.91 1.60 24.70
C GLY A 1007 0.86 0.21 25.33
N THR A 1008 0.67 0.17 26.64
CA THR A 1008 0.50 -1.07 27.40
C THR A 1008 -0.80 -1.05 28.22
N ALA A 1009 -1.35 -2.23 28.49
CA ALA A 1009 -2.58 -2.46 29.22
C ALA A 1009 -2.53 -3.87 29.84
N PRO A 1010 -3.52 -4.30 30.65
CA PRO A 1010 -3.61 -5.69 31.07
C PRO A 1010 -3.78 -6.61 29.85
N ALA A 1011 -3.13 -7.78 29.86
CA ALA A 1011 -3.17 -8.72 28.74
C ALA A 1011 -4.60 -9.12 28.37
N ASN A 1012 -4.92 -9.08 27.07
CA ASN A 1012 -6.26 -9.31 26.51
C ASN A 1012 -7.36 -8.31 26.96
N ALA A 1013 -7.03 -7.18 27.59
CA ALA A 1013 -8.03 -6.18 27.97
C ALA A 1013 -8.52 -5.36 26.77
N LYS A 1014 -9.76 -4.88 26.84
CA LYS A 1014 -10.40 -4.04 25.80
C LYS A 1014 -10.17 -2.56 26.06
N LEU A 1015 -9.79 -1.82 25.02
CA LEU A 1015 -9.59 -0.37 25.05
C LEU A 1015 -10.37 0.31 23.93
N ARG A 1016 -10.93 1.49 24.19
CA ARG A 1016 -11.55 2.37 23.17
C ARG A 1016 -10.64 3.58 22.89
N PHE A 1017 -10.65 4.03 21.63
CA PHE A 1017 -9.71 5.02 21.08
C PHE A 1017 -10.45 6.15 20.40
N SER A 1018 -10.10 7.38 20.74
CA SER A 1018 -10.75 8.59 20.23
C SER A 1018 -9.73 9.61 19.73
N ILE A 1019 -10.11 10.39 18.70
CA ILE A 1019 -9.31 11.52 18.19
C ILE A 1019 -10.17 12.77 18.26
N ASN A 1020 -9.67 13.82 18.93
CA ASN A 1020 -10.39 15.06 19.24
C ASN A 1020 -11.80 14.78 19.82
N GLY A 1021 -11.88 13.81 20.74
CA GLY A 1021 -13.13 13.38 21.40
C GLY A 1021 -14.04 12.43 20.60
N ASN A 1022 -13.78 12.22 19.30
CA ASN A 1022 -14.59 11.32 18.46
C ASN A 1022 -14.07 9.88 18.53
N LEU A 1023 -14.94 8.92 18.85
CA LEU A 1023 -14.61 7.49 18.91
C LEU A 1023 -14.24 6.94 17.52
N ILE A 1024 -13.03 6.37 17.41
CA ILE A 1024 -12.48 5.83 16.16
C ILE A 1024 -12.54 4.30 16.14
N SER A 1025 -12.19 3.63 17.25
CA SER A 1025 -12.23 2.15 17.31
C SER A 1025 -12.19 1.60 18.74
N VAL A 1026 -12.53 0.32 18.88
CA VAL A 1026 -12.25 -0.50 20.07
C VAL A 1026 -11.27 -1.60 19.65
N ILE A 1027 -10.20 -1.81 20.42
CA ILE A 1027 -9.22 -2.90 20.18
C ILE A 1027 -8.99 -3.70 21.47
N THR A 1028 -8.34 -4.84 21.34
CA THR A 1028 -7.91 -5.68 22.48
C THR A 1028 -6.38 -5.64 22.55
N ALA A 1029 -5.80 -5.47 23.73
CA ALA A 1029 -4.37 -5.63 23.94
C ALA A 1029 -3.94 -7.10 23.74
N ASP A 1030 -2.69 -7.34 23.33
CA ASP A 1030 -2.18 -8.68 23.10
C ASP A 1030 -2.02 -9.50 24.40
N ALA A 1031 -1.64 -10.77 24.27
CA ALA A 1031 -1.42 -11.66 25.41
C ALA A 1031 -0.21 -11.28 26.29
N SER A 1032 0.63 -10.33 25.85
CA SER A 1032 1.73 -9.73 26.63
C SER A 1032 1.37 -8.36 27.22
N GLY A 1033 0.17 -7.85 26.94
CA GLY A 1033 -0.30 -6.53 27.41
C GLY A 1033 0.08 -5.34 26.52
N ASN A 1034 0.68 -5.55 25.34
CA ASN A 1034 0.93 -4.43 24.41
C ASN A 1034 -0.31 -4.12 23.58
N TYR A 1035 -0.46 -2.88 23.15
CA TYR A 1035 -1.40 -2.54 22.08
C TYR A 1035 -0.79 -1.57 21.07
N SER A 1036 -1.23 -1.68 19.83
CA SER A 1036 -0.76 -0.90 18.69
C SER A 1036 -1.93 -0.64 17.74
N LYS A 1037 -2.12 0.61 17.31
CA LYS A 1037 -3.19 1.02 16.41
C LYS A 1037 -2.68 2.06 15.43
N TYR A 1038 -2.66 1.71 14.14
CA TYR A 1038 -2.45 2.67 13.07
C TYR A 1038 -3.58 3.72 13.10
N ILE A 1039 -3.18 5.00 13.16
CA ILE A 1039 -4.04 6.18 13.16
C ILE A 1039 -3.71 7.14 12.00
N GLY A 1040 -2.59 6.94 11.29
CA GLY A 1040 -2.01 7.86 10.32
C GLY A 1040 -1.34 9.05 11.01
N LYS A 1041 -0.36 9.68 10.32
CA LYS A 1041 0.37 10.84 10.87
C LYS A 1041 -0.57 11.97 11.24
N GLN A 1042 -0.48 12.44 12.48
CA GLN A 1042 -1.33 13.51 13.02
C GLN A 1042 -0.63 14.86 12.98
N LYS A 1043 -1.41 15.95 12.93
CA LYS A 1043 -0.87 17.31 13.06
C LYS A 1043 -0.55 17.60 14.52
N ALA A 1044 0.48 18.42 14.76
CA ALA A 1044 0.77 18.91 16.11
C ALA A 1044 -0.46 19.63 16.71
N GLY A 1045 -0.76 19.37 17.98
CA GLY A 1045 -1.95 19.89 18.67
C GLY A 1045 -3.23 19.05 18.51
N VAL A 1046 -3.19 17.89 17.83
CA VAL A 1046 -4.30 16.92 17.85
C VAL A 1046 -4.29 16.13 19.16
N ASP A 1047 -5.42 16.00 19.84
CA ASP A 1047 -5.55 15.14 21.02
C ASP A 1047 -6.00 13.73 20.63
N VAL A 1048 -5.22 12.73 21.04
CA VAL A 1048 -5.53 11.31 20.87
C VAL A 1048 -5.71 10.70 22.25
N SER A 1049 -6.85 10.07 22.51
CA SER A 1049 -7.18 9.51 23.83
C SER A 1049 -7.55 8.03 23.80
N VAL A 1050 -7.25 7.37 24.92
CA VAL A 1050 -7.49 5.94 25.14
C VAL A 1050 -8.21 5.76 26.47
N GLU A 1051 -9.17 4.85 26.52
CA GLU A 1051 -9.91 4.48 27.72
C GLU A 1051 -9.98 2.95 27.84
N LEU A 1052 -9.58 2.41 28.99
CA LEU A 1052 -9.59 0.98 29.29
C LEU A 1052 -10.98 0.56 29.81
N LEU A 1053 -11.48 -0.61 29.40
CA LEU A 1053 -12.64 -1.22 30.04
C LEU A 1053 -12.24 -1.80 31.41
N ASN A 1054 -12.69 -1.18 32.49
CA ASN A 1054 -12.49 -1.69 33.85
C ASN A 1054 -13.43 -2.88 34.10
N GLU A 1055 -12.93 -4.09 33.90
CA GLU A 1055 -13.70 -5.33 34.09
C GLU A 1055 -14.13 -5.59 35.55
N ASN A 1056 -13.63 -4.83 36.53
CA ASN A 1056 -14.12 -4.90 37.91
C ASN A 1056 -15.45 -4.15 38.12
N THR A 1057 -15.78 -3.19 37.24
CA THR A 1057 -17.02 -2.39 37.29
C THR A 1057 -17.86 -2.45 36.00
N ASN A 1058 -17.33 -3.07 34.95
CA ASN A 1058 -17.87 -3.08 33.59
C ASN A 1058 -18.13 -1.67 33.02
N GLN A 1059 -17.29 -0.69 33.38
CA GLN A 1059 -17.32 0.68 32.87
C GLN A 1059 -15.95 1.06 32.30
N TYR A 1060 -15.92 2.00 31.36
CA TYR A 1060 -14.64 2.55 30.88
C TYR A 1060 -14.01 3.48 31.92
N THR A 1061 -12.68 3.49 32.01
CA THR A 1061 -11.93 4.46 32.81
C THR A 1061 -12.11 5.88 32.26
N ALA A 1062 -11.74 6.89 33.04
CA ALA A 1062 -11.45 8.21 32.48
C ALA A 1062 -10.34 8.11 31.40
N PRO A 1063 -10.35 9.00 30.39
CA PRO A 1063 -9.38 8.98 29.29
C PRO A 1063 -7.97 9.39 29.74
N GLN A 1064 -6.97 8.61 29.32
CA GLN A 1064 -5.62 9.12 29.15
C GLN A 1064 -5.51 9.72 27.74
N SER A 1065 -5.15 11.00 27.66
CA SER A 1065 -4.93 11.71 26.39
C SER A 1065 -3.45 12.00 26.20
N VAL A 1066 -2.99 11.91 24.95
CA VAL A 1066 -1.71 12.48 24.50
C VAL A 1066 -1.98 13.49 23.40
N THR A 1067 -1.52 14.72 23.59
CA THR A 1067 -1.49 15.73 22.53
C THR A 1067 -0.31 15.45 21.62
N VAL A 1068 -0.54 15.41 20.31
CA VAL A 1068 0.50 15.18 19.30
C VAL A 1068 1.48 16.36 19.30
N THR A 1069 2.75 16.06 19.50
CA THR A 1069 3.84 17.03 19.58
C THR A 1069 4.64 17.10 18.27
N THR A 1070 5.52 18.08 18.10
CA THR A 1070 6.56 18.01 17.06
C THR A 1070 7.67 17.08 17.51
N GLY A 1071 8.16 16.21 16.61
CA GLY A 1071 9.16 15.20 16.95
C GLY A 1071 10.47 15.80 17.48
N THR A 1072 11.07 15.15 18.47
CA THR A 1072 12.28 15.61 19.20
C THR A 1072 13.58 15.59 18.38
N GLY A 1073 13.50 15.40 17.05
CA GLY A 1073 14.64 15.40 16.13
C GLY A 1073 15.25 16.78 15.82
N ASN A 1074 14.69 17.87 16.36
CA ASN A 1074 15.23 19.23 16.21
C ASN A 1074 15.19 19.99 17.55
N ALA A 1075 16.02 19.57 18.51
CA ALA A 1075 16.57 20.52 19.48
C ALA A 1075 17.45 21.53 18.72
N THR A 1076 17.35 22.82 19.10
CA THR A 1076 17.90 23.96 18.34
C THR A 1076 19.42 24.15 18.54
N LEU A 1077 20.20 23.14 18.14
CA LEU A 1077 21.67 23.14 18.23
C LEU A 1077 22.29 24.13 17.23
N ALA A 1078 22.87 25.21 17.74
CA ALA A 1078 23.61 26.16 16.92
C ALA A 1078 24.78 25.49 16.16
N PRO A 1079 25.09 25.92 14.92
CA PRO A 1079 26.15 25.32 14.11
C PRO A 1079 27.50 25.26 14.84
N VAL A 1080 28.11 24.08 14.91
CA VAL A 1080 29.47 23.95 15.43
C VAL A 1080 30.44 24.22 14.30
N ILE A 1081 31.12 25.35 14.32
CA ILE A 1081 32.18 25.68 13.36
C ILE A 1081 33.52 25.17 13.90
N ASN A 1082 34.20 24.30 13.15
CA ASN A 1082 35.54 23.81 13.51
C ASN A 1082 36.55 24.96 13.50
N THR A 1083 37.74 24.77 14.09
CA THR A 1083 38.74 25.84 14.11
C THR A 1083 39.29 26.08 12.70
N ILE A 1084 39.42 27.36 12.35
CA ILE A 1084 39.85 27.84 11.04
C ILE A 1084 41.14 28.62 11.28
N THR A 1085 42.25 28.20 10.68
CA THR A 1085 43.51 28.95 10.70
C THR A 1085 43.72 29.71 9.38
N GLU A 1086 44.49 30.79 9.41
CA GLU A 1086 44.84 31.55 8.21
C GLU A 1086 45.41 30.64 7.11
N GLY A 1087 44.98 30.85 5.87
CA GLY A 1087 45.44 30.07 4.72
C GLY A 1087 44.92 28.62 4.61
N GLN A 1088 44.21 28.08 5.62
CA GLN A 1088 43.69 26.70 5.61
C GLN A 1088 42.76 26.40 4.41
N GLY A 1089 42.11 27.43 3.85
CA GLY A 1089 41.33 27.34 2.62
C GLY A 1089 39.99 26.59 2.75
N VAL A 1090 39.67 26.06 3.93
CA VAL A 1090 38.53 25.20 4.23
C VAL A 1090 37.92 25.57 5.57
N VAL A 1091 36.60 25.68 5.60
CA VAL A 1091 35.77 25.75 6.80
C VAL A 1091 34.94 24.47 6.88
N THR A 1092 34.99 23.77 8.02
CA THR A 1092 34.14 22.60 8.29
C THR A 1092 33.34 22.80 9.57
N GLY A 1093 32.29 22.01 9.74
CA GLY A 1093 31.48 22.05 10.95
C GLY A 1093 30.28 21.12 10.90
N THR A 1094 29.46 21.17 11.95
CA THR A 1094 28.27 20.33 12.08
C THR A 1094 27.00 21.11 12.43
N VAL A 1095 25.87 20.56 12.01
CA VAL A 1095 24.49 20.97 12.28
C VAL A 1095 23.63 19.70 12.49
N PRO A 1096 22.37 19.80 12.97
CA PRO A 1096 21.50 18.61 13.05
C PRO A 1096 21.38 17.87 11.72
N THR A 1097 21.31 16.54 11.76
CA THR A 1097 21.28 15.67 10.57
C THR A 1097 20.03 15.84 9.70
N SER A 1098 19.00 16.50 10.23
CA SER A 1098 17.78 16.95 9.56
C SER A 1098 18.02 18.12 8.59
N ILE A 1099 19.12 18.85 8.73
CA ILE A 1099 19.45 20.03 7.92
C ILE A 1099 20.21 19.59 6.68
N SER A 1100 19.68 19.91 5.50
CA SER A 1100 20.29 19.57 4.21
C SER A 1100 21.24 20.64 3.67
N GLN A 1101 21.12 21.88 4.13
CA GLN A 1101 21.97 23.01 3.71
C GLN A 1101 22.13 24.07 4.81
N VAL A 1102 23.29 24.74 4.85
CA VAL A 1102 23.57 25.93 5.68
C VAL A 1102 23.93 27.12 4.80
N ARG A 1103 23.73 28.35 5.28
CA ARG A 1103 24.36 29.56 4.71
C ARG A 1103 25.70 29.79 5.39
N VAL A 1104 26.70 30.21 4.61
CA VAL A 1104 27.99 30.68 5.12
C VAL A 1104 28.20 32.16 4.75
N TRP A 1105 28.65 32.93 5.73
CA TRP A 1105 28.97 34.35 5.64
C TRP A 1105 30.42 34.58 6.04
N VAL A 1106 31.06 35.59 5.47
CA VAL A 1106 32.37 36.11 5.93
C VAL A 1106 32.24 37.62 6.10
N ASN A 1107 32.61 38.15 7.27
CA ASN A 1107 32.50 39.56 7.64
C ASN A 1107 31.13 40.15 7.28
N ASP A 1108 30.07 39.49 7.76
CA ASP A 1108 28.64 39.78 7.50
C ASP A 1108 28.23 39.86 6.02
N THR A 1109 29.07 39.40 5.10
CA THR A 1109 28.76 39.26 3.67
C THR A 1109 28.44 37.79 3.35
N ALA A 1110 27.20 37.51 2.94
CA ALA A 1110 26.77 36.17 2.54
C ALA A 1110 27.62 35.66 1.36
N GLN A 1111 28.04 34.40 1.42
CA GLN A 1111 28.89 33.79 0.40
C GLN A 1111 28.11 32.80 -0.47
N THR A 1112 27.49 31.78 0.13
CA THR A 1112 26.72 30.75 -0.59
C THR A 1112 25.88 29.91 0.39
N MET A 1113 24.90 29.17 -0.15
CA MET A 1113 24.41 27.94 0.46
C MET A 1113 25.49 26.85 0.34
N VAL A 1114 25.62 26.01 1.36
CA VAL A 1114 26.55 24.88 1.43
C VAL A 1114 25.77 23.64 1.80
N ALA A 1115 25.91 22.57 1.02
CA ALA A 1115 25.26 21.30 1.30
C ALA A 1115 25.80 20.66 2.58
N VAL A 1116 24.89 20.05 3.34
CA VAL A 1116 25.16 19.25 4.53
C VAL A 1116 24.99 17.78 4.15
N THR A 1117 25.87 16.91 4.63
CA THR A 1117 25.74 15.46 4.48
C THR A 1117 25.94 14.81 5.84
N ASN A 1118 24.93 14.05 6.29
CA ASN A 1118 24.89 13.42 7.61
C ASN A 1118 25.27 14.39 8.75
N GLY A 1119 24.70 15.61 8.72
CA GLY A 1119 24.96 16.67 9.71
C GLY A 1119 26.30 17.39 9.59
N ASN A 1120 27.17 17.05 8.63
CA ASN A 1120 28.46 17.71 8.42
C ASN A 1120 28.40 18.66 7.21
N PHE A 1121 29.01 19.84 7.30
CA PHE A 1121 29.22 20.75 6.17
C PHE A 1121 30.72 20.99 5.92
N THR A 1122 31.07 21.32 4.68
CA THR A 1122 32.43 21.68 4.26
C THR A 1122 32.35 22.75 3.18
N TRP A 1123 33.09 23.84 3.37
CA TRP A 1123 33.11 24.99 2.46
C TRP A 1123 34.55 25.41 2.16
N THR A 1124 34.91 25.46 0.88
CA THR A 1124 36.22 25.89 0.40
C THR A 1124 36.23 27.39 0.08
N LYS A 1125 37.20 28.11 0.65
CA LYS A 1125 37.44 29.54 0.39
C LYS A 1125 38.92 29.85 0.52
N ALA A 1126 39.58 30.07 -0.63
CA ALA A 1126 40.96 30.53 -0.64
C ALA A 1126 41.10 31.92 0.02
N ASN A 1127 42.21 32.12 0.73
CA ASN A 1127 42.64 33.39 1.32
C ASN A 1127 41.69 33.96 2.41
N LEU A 1128 41.09 33.11 3.25
CA LEU A 1128 40.65 33.53 4.59
C LEU A 1128 41.86 33.96 5.42
N LYS A 1129 41.75 35.11 6.07
CA LYS A 1129 42.80 35.75 6.86
C LYS A 1129 42.53 35.67 8.35
N ALA A 1130 43.56 35.87 9.16
CA ALA A 1130 43.37 36.15 10.58
C ALA A 1130 42.37 37.31 10.80
N ASP A 1131 41.60 37.22 11.89
CA ASP A 1131 40.50 38.12 12.28
C ASP A 1131 39.24 38.10 11.36
N ASP A 1132 39.21 37.33 10.26
CA ASP A 1132 37.97 37.14 9.48
C ASP A 1132 36.89 36.44 10.32
N LYS A 1133 35.69 37.03 10.37
CA LYS A 1133 34.50 36.48 11.03
C LYS A 1133 33.73 35.57 10.09
N VAL A 1134 33.77 34.26 10.32
CA VAL A 1134 32.98 33.28 9.58
C VAL A 1134 31.72 32.93 10.38
N LYS A 1135 30.55 33.23 9.82
CA LYS A 1135 29.25 32.94 10.43
C LYS A 1135 28.49 31.92 9.61
N VAL A 1136 27.90 30.92 10.26
CA VAL A 1136 27.12 29.85 9.64
C VAL A 1136 25.71 29.85 10.24
N ASP A 1137 24.69 29.73 9.41
CA ASP A 1137 23.29 29.68 9.86
C ASP A 1137 22.40 28.73 9.04
N TYR A 1138 21.29 28.30 9.63
CA TYR A 1138 20.26 27.49 8.99
C TYR A 1138 18.87 27.82 9.55
N LYS A 1139 17.80 27.38 8.86
CA LYS A 1139 16.42 27.44 9.39
C LYS A 1139 16.04 26.13 10.06
N ASP A 1140 15.54 26.20 11.29
CA ASP A 1140 14.89 25.05 11.92
C ASP A 1140 13.52 24.71 11.30
N ALA A 1141 12.87 23.67 11.82
CA ALA A 1141 11.56 23.22 11.37
C ALA A 1141 10.40 24.23 11.64
N THR A 1142 10.64 25.29 12.41
CA THR A 1142 9.69 26.41 12.58
C THR A 1142 9.92 27.53 11.55
N GLY A 1143 11.02 27.45 10.78
CA GLY A 1143 11.48 28.48 9.87
C GLY A 1143 12.33 29.57 10.52
N THR A 1144 12.71 29.39 11.79
CA THR A 1144 13.52 30.34 12.57
C THR A 1144 15.01 30.15 12.27
N TRP A 1145 15.75 31.24 12.10
CA TRP A 1145 17.18 31.21 11.82
C TRP A 1145 18.00 30.96 13.10
N ILE A 1146 18.83 29.91 13.07
CA ILE A 1146 19.79 29.59 14.12
C ILE A 1146 21.20 29.78 13.54
N SER A 1147 22.08 30.47 14.26
CA SER A 1147 23.40 30.84 13.77
C SER A 1147 24.51 30.66 14.80
N ALA A 1148 25.73 30.53 14.32
CA ALA A 1148 26.96 30.59 15.11
C ALA A 1148 28.05 31.33 14.33
N GLU A 1149 29.01 31.92 15.02
CA GLU A 1149 30.13 32.66 14.44
C GLU A 1149 31.46 32.19 15.04
N LYS A 1150 32.50 32.18 14.22
CA LYS A 1150 33.87 31.89 14.64
C LYS A 1150 34.87 32.75 13.88
N ILE A 1151 35.89 33.22 14.58
CA ILE A 1151 36.97 34.04 14.02
C ILE A 1151 38.10 33.11 13.54
N VAL A 1152 38.67 33.42 12.38
CA VAL A 1152 39.87 32.75 11.85
C VAL A 1152 41.08 33.17 12.66
N THR A 1153 41.86 32.20 13.16
CA THR A 1153 43.05 32.47 13.96
C THR A 1153 44.33 32.44 13.11
N ASN A 1154 45.40 33.01 13.65
CA ASN A 1154 46.77 32.62 13.25
C ASN A 1154 47.01 31.13 13.53
#